data_AF-A0A894K9J8-F1
#
_entry.id   AF-A0A894K9J8-F1
#
_cell.length_a   1.000
_cell.length_b   1.000
_cell.length_c   1.000
_cell.angle_alpha   90.00
_cell.angle_beta   90.00
_cell.angle_gamma   90.00
#
_symmetry.space_group_name_H-M   'P 1'
#
loop_
_entity.id
_entity.type
_entity.pdbx_description
1 polymer ?
#
loop_
_entity_poly.entity_id
_entity_poly.type
_entity_poly.pdbx_seq_one_letter_code
_entity_poly.pdbx_strand_id
1 'polypeptide(L)'
;MTKKILFGMMAATMMIATSCENELDLGTNAGKNAQVTFSVGTPEIATRAYSDGQTATVLQYAVYDAAGNELTDLTVTDAEIHGSTTVNLQLTTGNTYSVIFWAAAEDAPYSVDFGTKTMTVDYNGAVSNAENRDAFYKYHTFTVKGAQTETIELKRPFAQLNIGTADYAASESAGYVPTQSAVVVKNVYNTLNLATGVVENEVEANFALANIKKDETFPVNGYEYLAMNYLLVASDKETVDVEFTYTDGTNAKTRTVGSVPVQRNYRTNIYGNLLTSDVDINVEIKPDYDKDDNNVEAPKIVTVTTAAELNAALADPEVGEVVLNGDIETEGFVFAASATRAAVTYAGRDVVIDGNGNTLTYKGTAGGRIIDFTSATNGANLTIKNLTIINNVSWIERAVNYNTNGTLTLEDVTIKSAEGCSLNYAVNLPGSSKGVKVEIKDCEIWAGAQALNVWGEKSVINVTDSDLYVVDDSAAEGRSVVAVNNDGTTTAEYSVLNFNGGSIQVVYKGEGETKPSYAVRDNTTYSQINISDETLVVGEVSTPVALIYWEGQNQFYSLPDLNKALAVAVPEYNATGVRMIKNLELPLAYKAIYGTPVAVQMKNGGVFDGCGNTLSVEKPVYESYVVETYGGTIKNLNITTPAGRGIIISSPKENIYIDNVLVDGPGYAINTTEHNGKELHISNSTVKGWTSLAGVTSVSFTKCTLGANTYKYWQKFGYDQDYDRLLRPYVSTLLDCCNFEQGYYLDLSALGADCNVTFKNCVCGETVITADNYAAYITIELPSGRTLADCVVFE
;
A
#
# COMPACT_ATOMS: atom_id res chain seq x y z
N MET A 1 -12.67 -14.69 -39.10
CA MET A 1 -13.70 -15.63 -39.60
C MET A 1 -14.00 -16.62 -38.49
N THR A 2 -15.23 -16.60 -38.00
CA THR A 2 -15.69 -17.42 -36.87
C THR A 2 -15.79 -18.89 -37.30
N LYS A 3 -14.96 -19.76 -36.73
CA LYS A 3 -15.13 -21.22 -36.84
C LYS A 3 -15.53 -21.77 -35.48
N LYS A 4 -16.72 -22.38 -35.48
CA LYS A 4 -17.40 -22.98 -34.34
C LYS A 4 -16.60 -24.19 -33.83
N ILE A 5 -16.31 -24.22 -32.52
CA ILE A 5 -15.81 -25.42 -31.84
C ILE A 5 -17.04 -26.22 -31.39
N LEU A 6 -17.07 -27.47 -31.82
CA LEU A 6 -18.13 -28.44 -31.59
C LEU A 6 -17.73 -29.28 -30.37
N PHE A 7 -18.30 -29.01 -29.20
CA PHE A 7 -18.22 -29.93 -28.07
C PHE A 7 -19.13 -31.13 -28.35
N GLY A 8 -18.55 -32.33 -28.36
CA GLY A 8 -19.26 -33.60 -28.52
C GLY A 8 -20.25 -33.82 -27.38
N MET A 9 -21.53 -33.63 -27.68
CA MET A 9 -22.65 -33.87 -26.79
C MET A 9 -22.93 -35.37 -26.71
N MET A 10 -22.70 -36.00 -25.56
CA MET A 10 -23.33 -37.28 -25.23
C MET A 10 -24.57 -36.98 -24.39
N ALA A 11 -25.73 -37.32 -24.94
CA ALA A 11 -27.03 -37.02 -24.35
C ALA A 11 -27.28 -37.88 -23.09
N ALA A 12 -27.41 -37.22 -21.93
CA ALA A 12 -28.12 -37.77 -20.78
C ALA A 12 -29.47 -37.04 -20.66
N THR A 13 -30.53 -37.73 -21.07
CA THR A 13 -31.91 -37.28 -20.93
C THR A 13 -32.32 -37.43 -19.46
N MET A 14 -32.43 -36.34 -18.69
CA MET A 14 -33.26 -36.34 -17.48
C MET A 14 -33.99 -35.02 -17.29
N MET A 15 -35.21 -35.20 -16.78
CA MET A 15 -36.35 -34.30 -16.86
C MET A 15 -36.18 -32.98 -16.11
N ILE A 16 -36.80 -31.94 -16.67
CA ILE A 16 -37.10 -30.68 -16.00
C ILE A 16 -38.05 -30.96 -14.83
N ALA A 17 -37.64 -30.63 -13.62
CA ALA A 17 -38.54 -30.25 -12.54
C ALA A 17 -38.18 -28.83 -12.11
N THR A 18 -39.13 -27.92 -12.28
CA THR A 18 -39.07 -26.54 -11.84
C THR A 18 -39.17 -26.47 -10.31
N SER A 19 -38.18 -25.87 -9.65
CA SER A 19 -38.40 -25.16 -8.39
C SER A 19 -37.41 -24.00 -8.28
N CYS A 20 -37.92 -22.78 -8.44
CA CYS A 20 -37.32 -21.60 -7.81
C CYS A 20 -37.61 -21.61 -6.31
N GLU A 21 -36.75 -20.90 -5.57
CA GLU A 21 -36.80 -20.56 -4.13
C GLU A 21 -36.24 -21.64 -3.17
N ASN A 22 -35.41 -21.35 -2.17
CA ASN A 22 -34.87 -20.09 -1.64
C ASN A 22 -33.66 -20.41 -0.74
N GLU A 23 -32.81 -19.39 -0.57
CA GLU A 23 -31.93 -19.13 0.58
C GLU A 23 -30.84 -20.16 0.97
N LEU A 24 -29.62 -19.64 1.17
CA LEU A 24 -28.59 -20.26 1.98
C LEU A 24 -29.10 -20.38 3.43
N ASP A 25 -29.97 -21.34 3.71
CA ASP A 25 -30.35 -21.69 5.07
C ASP A 25 -29.41 -22.77 5.60
N LEU A 26 -28.30 -22.33 6.19
CA LEU A 26 -27.37 -23.18 6.94
C LEU A 26 -28.02 -23.81 8.20
N GLY A 27 -29.25 -23.41 8.58
CA GLY A 27 -29.90 -23.79 9.83
C GLY A 27 -30.84 -25.00 9.77
N THR A 28 -31.50 -25.29 8.64
CA THR A 28 -32.57 -26.33 8.58
C THR A 28 -32.15 -27.71 8.06
N ASN A 29 -30.93 -27.85 7.53
CA ASN A 29 -30.46 -29.11 6.93
C ASN A 29 -29.23 -29.74 7.61
N ALA A 30 -28.70 -29.18 8.70
CA ALA A 30 -27.54 -29.74 9.39
C ALA A 30 -27.80 -31.19 9.86
N GLY A 31 -26.87 -32.11 9.55
CA GLY A 31 -26.94 -33.52 9.97
C GLY A 31 -27.64 -34.48 9.00
N LYS A 32 -27.97 -34.06 7.77
CA LYS A 32 -28.51 -34.92 6.70
C LYS A 32 -27.42 -35.23 5.65
N ASN A 33 -27.54 -36.35 4.92
CA ASN A 33 -26.66 -36.61 3.78
C ASN A 33 -27.07 -35.76 2.57
N ALA A 34 -26.08 -35.18 1.90
CA ALA A 34 -26.22 -34.46 0.64
C ALA A 34 -25.25 -34.99 -0.41
N GLN A 35 -25.66 -34.95 -1.67
CA GLN A 35 -24.82 -35.31 -2.80
C GLN A 35 -23.82 -34.19 -3.11
N VAL A 36 -22.54 -34.51 -3.10
CA VAL A 36 -21.46 -33.65 -3.56
C VAL A 36 -20.88 -34.23 -4.83
N THR A 37 -20.87 -33.42 -5.89
CA THR A 37 -20.39 -33.82 -7.22
C THR A 37 -19.10 -33.07 -7.54
N PHE A 38 -18.02 -33.78 -7.87
CA PHE A 38 -16.77 -33.19 -8.32
C PHE A 38 -16.61 -33.40 -9.82
N SER A 39 -16.44 -32.32 -10.57
CA SER A 39 -15.96 -32.37 -11.95
C SER A 39 -14.44 -32.33 -11.92
N VAL A 40 -13.79 -33.48 -12.07
CA VAL A 40 -12.34 -33.64 -11.94
C VAL A 40 -11.71 -33.60 -13.33
N GLY A 41 -10.70 -32.75 -13.53
CA GLY A 41 -10.00 -32.59 -14.81
C GLY A 41 -8.48 -32.63 -14.68
N THR A 42 -7.81 -33.25 -15.66
CA THR A 42 -6.38 -33.10 -15.93
C THR A 42 -6.18 -31.98 -16.96
N PRO A 43 -5.07 -31.21 -16.89
CA PRO A 43 -4.74 -30.22 -17.91
C PRO A 43 -4.60 -30.88 -19.30
N GLU A 44 -5.35 -30.40 -20.30
CA GLU A 44 -5.22 -30.84 -21.69
C GLU A 44 -4.33 -29.86 -22.48
N ILE A 45 -3.28 -30.36 -23.15
CA ILE A 45 -2.45 -29.55 -24.05
C ILE A 45 -2.81 -29.88 -25.50
N ALA A 46 -3.24 -28.88 -26.26
CA ALA A 46 -3.83 -29.02 -27.61
C ALA A 46 -2.90 -29.55 -28.72
N THR A 47 -1.63 -29.83 -28.44
CA THR A 47 -0.63 -30.27 -29.43
C THR A 47 -0.05 -31.64 -29.04
N ARG A 48 0.09 -32.56 -30.00
CA ARG A 48 0.80 -33.84 -29.83
C ARG A 48 2.28 -33.59 -29.53
N ALA A 49 2.60 -33.47 -28.25
CA ALA A 49 3.94 -33.41 -27.70
C ALA A 49 3.90 -34.19 -26.37
N TYR A 50 5.05 -34.70 -25.92
CA TYR A 50 5.18 -35.21 -24.55
C TYR A 50 4.48 -34.33 -23.51
N SER A 51 3.93 -34.97 -22.48
CA SER A 51 3.20 -34.34 -21.38
C SER A 51 1.87 -33.70 -21.82
N ASP A 52 1.16 -34.31 -22.77
CA ASP A 52 -0.18 -33.85 -23.19
C ASP A 52 -1.30 -34.17 -22.20
N GLY A 53 -1.00 -34.97 -21.16
CA GLY A 53 -1.92 -35.38 -20.10
C GLY A 53 -2.82 -36.56 -20.44
N GLN A 54 -2.75 -37.12 -21.66
CA GLN A 54 -3.63 -38.21 -22.09
C GLN A 54 -3.23 -39.59 -21.54
N THR A 55 -2.01 -39.75 -21.01
CA THR A 55 -1.54 -41.03 -20.44
C THR A 55 -2.09 -41.31 -19.05
N ALA A 56 -2.57 -40.29 -18.32
CA ALA A 56 -3.22 -40.48 -17.04
C ALA A 56 -4.65 -41.00 -17.25
N THR A 57 -4.84 -42.32 -17.11
CA THR A 57 -6.12 -42.99 -17.37
C THR A 57 -6.83 -43.52 -16.12
N VAL A 58 -6.13 -43.63 -15.00
CA VAL A 58 -6.64 -44.15 -13.72
C VAL A 58 -6.68 -43.03 -12.69
N LEU A 59 -7.86 -42.80 -12.11
CA LEU A 59 -8.11 -41.91 -10.98
C LEU A 59 -8.30 -42.73 -9.70
N GLN A 60 -7.48 -42.42 -8.70
CA GLN A 60 -7.61 -42.87 -7.32
C GLN A 60 -8.06 -41.70 -6.45
N TYR A 61 -8.95 -41.92 -5.50
CA TYR A 61 -9.33 -40.90 -4.52
C TYR A 61 -9.71 -41.48 -3.15
N ALA A 62 -9.46 -40.68 -2.11
CA ALA A 62 -9.84 -41.00 -0.74
C ALA A 62 -10.39 -39.76 -0.04
N VAL A 63 -11.39 -39.97 0.82
CA VAL A 63 -12.10 -38.92 1.55
C VAL A 63 -11.68 -38.93 3.01
N TYR A 64 -11.52 -37.77 3.63
CA TYR A 64 -11.12 -37.59 5.02
C TYR A 64 -12.14 -36.73 5.77
N ASP A 65 -12.35 -37.07 7.04
CA ASP A 65 -13.13 -36.22 7.95
C ASP A 65 -12.35 -34.97 8.39
N ALA A 66 -13.02 -34.08 9.13
CA ALA A 66 -12.40 -32.85 9.65
C ALA A 66 -11.21 -33.08 10.61
N ALA A 67 -11.10 -34.27 11.19
CA ALA A 67 -9.97 -34.66 12.04
C ALA A 67 -8.81 -35.28 11.22
N GLY A 68 -8.99 -35.44 9.90
CA GLY A 68 -8.01 -36.00 8.97
C GLY A 68 -8.00 -37.52 8.92
N ASN A 69 -9.00 -38.20 9.50
CA ASN A 69 -9.14 -39.66 9.41
C ASN A 69 -9.72 -40.04 8.06
N GLU A 70 -9.17 -41.08 7.44
CA GLU A 70 -9.70 -41.62 6.19
C GLU A 70 -11.07 -42.28 6.41
N LEU A 71 -12.01 -41.97 5.51
CA LEU A 71 -13.30 -42.63 5.39
C LEU A 71 -13.17 -43.75 4.35
N THR A 72 -12.61 -44.88 4.76
CA THR A 72 -12.20 -45.98 3.85
C THR A 72 -13.33 -46.51 2.96
N ASP A 73 -14.58 -46.43 3.41
CA ASP A 73 -15.76 -46.84 2.63
C ASP A 73 -16.02 -45.96 1.39
N LEU A 74 -15.35 -44.79 1.32
CA LEU A 74 -15.44 -43.84 0.21
C LEU A 74 -14.13 -43.77 -0.62
N THR A 75 -13.16 -44.65 -0.35
CA THR A 75 -11.91 -44.74 -1.09
C THR A 75 -12.09 -45.58 -2.36
N VAL A 76 -11.57 -45.09 -3.49
CA VAL A 76 -11.60 -45.78 -4.79
C VAL A 76 -10.22 -45.71 -5.44
N THR A 77 -9.75 -46.81 -6.01
CA THR A 77 -8.39 -46.94 -6.55
C THR A 77 -8.32 -47.24 -8.05
N ASP A 78 -9.46 -47.37 -8.71
CA ASP A 78 -9.58 -47.88 -10.08
C ASP A 78 -10.63 -47.14 -10.91
N ALA A 79 -10.95 -45.88 -10.58
CA ALA A 79 -11.87 -45.08 -11.39
C ALA A 79 -11.20 -44.65 -12.70
N GLU A 80 -11.97 -44.50 -13.77
CA GLU A 80 -11.45 -44.04 -15.07
C GLU A 80 -11.46 -42.51 -15.19
N ILE A 81 -10.43 -41.96 -15.83
CA ILE A 81 -10.33 -40.55 -16.23
C ILE A 81 -9.74 -40.44 -17.64
N HIS A 82 -10.33 -39.61 -18.49
CA HIS A 82 -9.83 -39.31 -19.84
C HIS A 82 -9.96 -37.82 -20.09
N GLY A 83 -8.94 -37.05 -19.68
CA GLY A 83 -9.01 -35.59 -19.64
C GLY A 83 -9.89 -35.08 -18.50
N SER A 84 -11.10 -35.63 -18.33
CA SER A 84 -11.99 -35.33 -17.20
C SER A 84 -12.89 -36.50 -16.82
N THR A 85 -13.46 -36.45 -15.61
CA THR A 85 -14.45 -37.40 -15.08
C THR A 85 -15.31 -36.74 -14.00
N THR A 86 -16.35 -37.44 -13.53
CA THR A 86 -17.22 -36.96 -12.45
C THR A 86 -17.21 -37.93 -11.26
N VAL A 87 -16.92 -37.42 -10.07
CA VAL A 87 -16.99 -38.16 -8.80
C VAL A 87 -18.21 -37.72 -8.01
N ASN A 88 -19.01 -38.66 -7.52
CA ASN A 88 -20.21 -38.38 -6.73
C ASN A 88 -20.10 -39.00 -5.35
N LEU A 89 -20.16 -38.17 -4.29
CA LEU A 89 -20.08 -38.59 -2.90
C LEU A 89 -21.35 -38.21 -2.14
N GLN A 90 -21.75 -39.02 -1.16
CA GLN A 90 -22.84 -38.72 -0.24
C GLN A 90 -22.23 -38.36 1.13
N LEU A 91 -22.32 -37.08 1.52
CA LEU A 91 -21.63 -36.55 2.69
C LEU A 91 -22.60 -35.77 3.60
N THR A 92 -22.36 -35.81 4.91
CA THR A 92 -23.21 -35.13 5.89
C THR A 92 -23.05 -33.61 5.80
N THR A 93 -24.15 -32.88 5.68
CA THR A 93 -24.24 -31.41 5.68
C THR A 93 -23.75 -30.80 6.99
N GLY A 94 -23.06 -29.67 6.90
CA GLY A 94 -22.47 -28.94 8.02
C GLY A 94 -21.06 -29.41 8.40
N ASN A 95 -20.61 -30.56 7.88
CA ASN A 95 -19.26 -31.07 8.11
C ASN A 95 -18.26 -30.58 7.05
N THR A 96 -17.01 -30.46 7.47
CA THR A 96 -15.86 -30.25 6.59
C THR A 96 -15.18 -31.57 6.29
N TYR A 97 -14.81 -31.77 5.02
CA TYR A 97 -14.09 -32.94 4.53
C TYR A 97 -12.91 -32.49 3.68
N SER A 98 -11.98 -33.41 3.47
CA SER A 98 -10.94 -33.27 2.47
C SER A 98 -10.93 -34.48 1.53
N VAL A 99 -10.52 -34.29 0.28
CA VAL A 99 -10.37 -35.37 -0.70
C VAL A 99 -9.00 -35.27 -1.35
N ILE A 100 -8.30 -36.39 -1.45
CA ILE A 100 -7.13 -36.55 -2.31
C ILE A 100 -7.62 -37.14 -3.62
N PHE A 101 -7.29 -36.49 -4.73
CA PHE A 101 -7.43 -37.04 -6.08
C PHE A 101 -6.04 -37.28 -6.64
N TRP A 102 -5.79 -38.46 -7.21
CA TRP A 102 -4.54 -38.86 -7.84
C TRP A 102 -4.82 -39.53 -9.18
N ALA A 103 -4.34 -38.95 -10.28
CA ALA A 103 -4.50 -39.48 -11.63
C ALA A 103 -3.15 -39.85 -12.23
N ALA A 104 -3.00 -41.07 -12.74
CA ALA A 104 -1.79 -41.56 -13.41
C ALA A 104 -2.12 -42.68 -14.40
N ALA A 105 -1.12 -43.15 -15.16
CA ALA A 105 -1.26 -44.36 -15.96
C ALA A 105 -1.44 -45.61 -15.07
N GLU A 106 -2.08 -46.66 -15.61
CA GLU A 106 -2.28 -47.93 -14.89
C GLU A 106 -0.95 -48.60 -14.49
N ASP A 107 0.07 -48.50 -15.34
CA ASP A 107 1.41 -49.05 -15.14
C ASP A 107 2.41 -48.00 -14.59
N ALA A 108 1.91 -46.88 -14.06
CA ALA A 108 2.76 -45.83 -13.52
C ALA A 108 3.56 -46.33 -12.30
N PRO A 109 4.83 -45.92 -12.13
CA PRO A 109 5.74 -46.40 -11.09
C PRO A 109 5.51 -45.68 -9.74
N TYR A 110 4.24 -45.50 -9.36
CA TYR A 110 3.83 -44.73 -8.19
C TYR A 110 3.04 -45.61 -7.22
N SER A 111 3.39 -45.53 -5.93
CA SER A 111 2.60 -46.16 -4.86
C SER A 111 1.96 -45.07 -4.01
N VAL A 112 0.62 -45.07 -3.96
CA VAL A 112 -0.17 -44.12 -3.15
C VAL A 112 -0.67 -44.83 -1.91
N ASP A 113 -0.36 -44.27 -0.74
CA ASP A 113 -0.88 -44.70 0.55
C ASP A 113 -1.79 -43.58 1.10
N PHE A 114 -3.11 -43.84 1.12
CA PHE A 114 -4.10 -42.89 1.62
C PHE A 114 -4.12 -42.77 3.15
N GLY A 115 -3.70 -43.83 3.86
CA GLY A 115 -3.62 -43.80 5.33
C GLY A 115 -2.57 -42.81 5.81
N THR A 116 -1.39 -42.82 5.19
CA THR A 116 -0.31 -41.86 5.47
C THR A 116 -0.37 -40.61 4.60
N LYS A 117 -1.24 -40.57 3.59
CA LYS A 117 -1.40 -39.49 2.60
C LYS A 117 -0.09 -39.24 1.81
N THR A 118 0.62 -40.31 1.45
CA THR A 118 1.91 -40.23 0.78
C THR A 118 1.88 -40.88 -0.60
N MET A 119 2.63 -40.30 -1.55
CA MET A 119 2.98 -40.93 -2.82
C MET A 119 4.48 -41.16 -2.88
N THR A 120 4.89 -42.37 -3.25
CA THR A 120 6.30 -42.73 -3.48
C THR A 120 6.58 -43.08 -4.93
N VAL A 121 7.70 -42.62 -5.44
CA VAL A 121 8.20 -42.84 -6.80
C VAL A 121 9.26 -43.93 -6.81
N ASP A 122 9.11 -44.93 -7.68
CA ASP A 122 10.19 -45.88 -7.96
C ASP A 122 11.00 -45.45 -9.20
N TYR A 123 12.26 -45.09 -8.96
CA TYR A 123 13.23 -44.80 -10.02
C TYR A 123 13.99 -46.06 -10.48
N ASN A 124 13.83 -47.22 -9.81
CA ASN A 124 14.46 -48.44 -10.28
C ASN A 124 13.88 -48.86 -11.62
N GLY A 125 14.78 -49.11 -12.59
CA GLY A 125 14.37 -49.45 -13.96
C GLY A 125 13.67 -48.31 -14.71
N ALA A 126 13.76 -47.06 -14.23
CA ALA A 126 13.32 -45.90 -15.00
C ALA A 126 14.13 -45.82 -16.31
N VAL A 127 13.46 -45.43 -17.39
CA VAL A 127 14.07 -45.22 -18.71
C VAL A 127 13.70 -43.83 -19.20
N SER A 128 14.57 -43.22 -20.01
CA SER A 128 14.24 -41.93 -20.63
C SER A 128 13.05 -42.07 -21.58
N ASN A 129 12.35 -40.97 -21.87
CA ASN A 129 11.28 -40.92 -22.88
C ASN A 129 10.01 -41.74 -22.52
N ALA A 130 9.76 -41.98 -21.24
CA ALA A 130 8.63 -42.78 -20.74
C ALA A 130 7.45 -41.89 -20.29
N GLU A 131 6.39 -41.85 -21.10
CA GLU A 131 5.19 -41.02 -20.86
C GLU A 131 4.19 -41.59 -19.85
N ASN A 132 4.30 -42.88 -19.51
CA ASN A 132 3.49 -43.49 -18.45
C ASN A 132 3.84 -42.96 -17.04
N ARG A 133 4.82 -42.05 -16.94
CA ARG A 133 5.20 -41.33 -15.72
C ARG A 133 4.49 -39.98 -15.57
N ASP A 134 3.70 -39.51 -16.54
CA ASP A 134 2.89 -38.31 -16.30
C ASP A 134 1.80 -38.61 -15.25
N ALA A 135 1.53 -37.65 -14.37
CA ALA A 135 0.56 -37.82 -13.28
C ALA A 135 0.10 -36.46 -12.74
N PHE A 136 -1.05 -36.48 -12.06
CA PHE A 136 -1.70 -35.28 -11.54
C PHE A 136 -2.32 -35.54 -10.17
N TYR A 137 -2.34 -34.53 -9.30
CA TYR A 137 -2.99 -34.65 -8.01
C TYR A 137 -3.60 -33.35 -7.50
N LYS A 138 -4.52 -33.49 -6.55
CA LYS A 138 -5.07 -32.38 -5.77
C LYS A 138 -5.48 -32.87 -4.39
N TYR A 139 -5.12 -32.11 -3.35
CA TYR A 139 -5.78 -32.15 -2.05
C TYR A 139 -6.77 -30.99 -1.96
N HIS A 140 -8.02 -31.32 -1.70
CA HIS A 140 -9.11 -30.35 -1.71
C HIS A 140 -9.91 -30.41 -0.42
N THR A 141 -10.08 -29.29 0.28
CA THR A 141 -10.83 -29.19 1.53
C THR A 141 -12.05 -28.31 1.34
N PHE A 142 -13.22 -28.80 1.76
CA PHE A 142 -14.51 -28.12 1.54
C PHE A 142 -15.49 -28.42 2.68
N THR A 143 -16.48 -27.55 2.84
CA THR A 143 -17.60 -27.75 3.77
C THR A 143 -18.87 -28.06 2.99
N VAL A 144 -19.59 -29.11 3.40
CA VAL A 144 -20.84 -29.52 2.74
C VAL A 144 -21.97 -28.61 3.21
N LYS A 145 -22.46 -27.73 2.32
CA LYS A 145 -23.56 -26.80 2.64
C LYS A 145 -24.94 -27.32 2.24
N GLY A 146 -24.97 -28.40 1.45
CA GLY A 146 -26.16 -28.97 0.81
C GLY A 146 -25.70 -29.78 -0.40
N ALA A 147 -26.63 -30.06 -1.33
CA ALA A 147 -26.21 -30.61 -2.62
C ALA A 147 -25.35 -29.56 -3.35
N GLN A 148 -24.14 -29.92 -3.76
CA GLN A 148 -23.19 -28.98 -4.36
C GLN A 148 -22.32 -29.63 -5.43
N THR A 149 -21.84 -28.80 -6.36
CA THR A 149 -20.92 -29.21 -7.42
C THR A 149 -19.65 -28.38 -7.35
N GLU A 150 -18.49 -29.02 -7.44
CA GLU A 150 -17.19 -28.36 -7.39
C GLU A 150 -16.32 -28.82 -8.56
N THR A 151 -15.64 -27.86 -9.20
CA THR A 151 -14.67 -28.15 -10.27
C THR A 151 -13.29 -28.34 -9.64
N ILE A 152 -12.66 -29.47 -9.93
CA ILE A 152 -11.35 -29.86 -9.39
C ILE A 152 -10.37 -29.97 -10.55
N GLU A 153 -9.38 -29.09 -10.55
CA GLU A 153 -8.25 -29.16 -11.46
C GLU A 153 -7.07 -29.85 -10.76
N LEU A 154 -6.57 -30.91 -11.38
CA LEU A 154 -5.40 -31.65 -10.91
C LEU A 154 -4.12 -31.01 -11.48
N LYS A 155 -3.06 -30.94 -10.67
CA LYS A 155 -1.75 -30.40 -11.11
C LYS A 155 -0.67 -31.45 -11.05
N ARG A 156 0.39 -31.30 -11.84
CA ARG A 156 1.50 -32.27 -11.83
C ARG A 156 2.25 -32.21 -10.50
N PRO A 157 2.51 -33.36 -9.86
CA PRO A 157 3.46 -33.44 -8.75
C PRO A 157 4.92 -33.36 -9.22
N PHE A 158 5.16 -33.42 -10.53
CA PHE A 158 6.48 -33.53 -11.14
C PHE A 158 6.84 -32.28 -11.95
N ALA A 159 8.13 -32.01 -12.10
CA ALA A 159 8.68 -31.18 -13.17
C ALA A 159 8.96 -32.03 -14.41
N GLN A 160 8.77 -31.49 -15.61
CA GLN A 160 9.24 -32.13 -16.85
C GLN A 160 10.62 -31.59 -17.22
N LEU A 161 11.60 -32.46 -17.42
CA LEU A 161 12.92 -32.12 -17.95
C LEU A 161 13.05 -32.59 -19.39
N ASN A 162 13.29 -31.66 -20.30
CA ASN A 162 13.49 -31.89 -21.73
C ASN A 162 14.92 -31.56 -22.13
N ILE A 163 15.50 -32.38 -22.99
CA ILE A 163 16.83 -32.15 -23.56
C ILE A 163 16.72 -32.22 -25.08
N GLY A 164 17.18 -31.18 -25.79
CA GLY A 164 17.04 -31.08 -27.25
C GLY A 164 18.26 -30.49 -27.95
N THR A 165 18.42 -30.78 -29.24
CA THR A 165 19.60 -30.37 -30.01
C THR A 165 19.24 -29.87 -31.41
N ALA A 166 19.97 -28.88 -31.92
CA ALA A 166 19.78 -28.32 -33.27
C ALA A 166 20.74 -28.91 -34.32
N ASP A 167 21.74 -29.69 -33.90
CA ASP A 167 22.90 -30.07 -34.72
C ASP A 167 22.92 -31.55 -35.15
N TYR A 168 21.77 -32.22 -35.21
CA TYR A 168 21.68 -33.61 -35.69
C TYR A 168 22.32 -33.81 -37.07
N ALA A 169 22.01 -32.93 -38.03
CA ALA A 169 22.56 -33.01 -39.39
C ALA A 169 24.09 -32.80 -39.43
N ALA A 170 24.62 -31.93 -38.56
CA ALA A 170 26.05 -31.69 -38.45
C ALA A 170 26.76 -32.89 -37.79
N SER A 171 26.15 -33.49 -36.77
CA SER A 171 26.64 -34.71 -36.11
C SER A 171 26.64 -35.90 -37.08
N GLU A 172 25.60 -36.06 -37.89
CA GLU A 172 25.52 -37.09 -38.93
C GLU A 172 26.63 -36.91 -39.99
N SER A 173 26.86 -35.67 -40.43
CA SER A 173 27.97 -35.34 -41.35
C SER A 173 29.35 -35.64 -40.75
N ALA A 174 29.48 -35.56 -39.42
CA ALA A 174 30.68 -35.92 -38.67
C ALA A 174 30.78 -37.43 -38.38
N GLY A 175 29.84 -38.26 -38.86
CA GLY A 175 29.85 -39.70 -38.74
C GLY A 175 29.34 -40.24 -37.39
N TYR A 176 28.56 -39.44 -36.64
CA TYR A 176 27.99 -39.84 -35.36
C TYR A 176 26.49 -39.55 -35.31
N VAL A 177 25.67 -40.59 -35.21
CA VAL A 177 24.19 -40.45 -35.16
C VAL A 177 23.69 -41.10 -33.88
N PRO A 178 23.39 -40.32 -32.83
CA PRO A 178 22.83 -40.89 -31.61
C PRO A 178 21.44 -41.45 -31.88
N THR A 179 21.18 -42.63 -31.33
CA THR A 179 19.89 -43.33 -31.44
C THR A 179 19.24 -43.55 -30.08
N GLN A 180 20.04 -43.49 -29.01
CA GLN A 180 19.57 -43.69 -27.64
C GLN A 180 20.17 -42.66 -26.68
N SER A 181 19.45 -42.35 -25.61
CA SER A 181 19.87 -41.43 -24.54
C SER A 181 19.50 -41.94 -23.16
N ALA A 182 20.26 -41.52 -22.15
CA ALA A 182 20.04 -41.77 -20.73
C ALA A 182 20.25 -40.47 -19.95
N VAL A 183 19.59 -40.31 -18.80
CA VAL A 183 19.68 -39.11 -17.96
C VAL A 183 19.79 -39.51 -16.49
N VAL A 184 20.72 -38.88 -15.78
CA VAL A 184 20.87 -38.98 -14.34
C VAL A 184 20.63 -37.60 -13.74
N VAL A 185 19.75 -37.50 -12.75
CA VAL A 185 19.46 -36.24 -12.06
C VAL A 185 19.68 -36.40 -10.56
N LYS A 186 20.51 -35.54 -9.99
CA LYS A 186 20.80 -35.49 -8.54
C LYS A 186 19.96 -34.43 -7.86
N ASN A 187 19.83 -34.55 -6.54
CA ASN A 187 19.10 -33.61 -5.68
C ASN A 187 17.59 -33.57 -6.00
N VAL A 188 17.00 -34.72 -6.27
CA VAL A 188 15.55 -34.90 -6.46
C VAL A 188 14.97 -35.77 -5.35
N TYR A 189 13.66 -35.90 -5.25
CA TYR A 189 12.99 -36.61 -4.16
C TYR A 189 12.30 -37.87 -4.66
N ASN A 190 11.92 -38.77 -3.74
CA ASN A 190 11.10 -39.93 -4.07
C ASN A 190 9.79 -40.03 -3.29
N THR A 191 9.53 -39.14 -2.33
CA THR A 191 8.32 -39.17 -1.50
C THR A 191 7.64 -37.81 -1.50
N LEU A 192 6.32 -37.78 -1.68
CA LEU A 192 5.46 -36.60 -1.62
C LEU A 192 4.35 -36.81 -0.58
N ASN A 193 4.18 -35.86 0.33
CA ASN A 193 2.97 -35.75 1.14
C ASN A 193 1.87 -35.09 0.30
N LEU A 194 0.81 -35.85 0.01
CA LEU A 194 -0.29 -35.42 -0.86
C LEU A 194 -1.17 -34.34 -0.22
N ALA A 195 -1.18 -34.20 1.11
CA ALA A 195 -1.96 -33.18 1.81
C ALA A 195 -1.20 -31.86 1.97
N THR A 196 0.07 -31.92 2.35
CA THR A 196 0.90 -30.71 2.61
C THR A 196 1.69 -30.25 1.38
N GLY A 197 1.89 -31.12 0.40
CA GLY A 197 2.73 -30.87 -0.77
C GLY A 197 4.24 -30.96 -0.51
N VAL A 198 4.66 -31.30 0.70
CA VAL A 198 6.08 -31.42 1.08
C VAL A 198 6.69 -32.67 0.45
N VAL A 199 7.92 -32.54 -0.08
CA VAL A 199 8.73 -33.66 -0.61
C VAL A 199 9.82 -34.03 0.37
N GLU A 200 10.15 -35.32 0.41
CA GLU A 200 11.14 -35.91 1.31
C GLU A 200 11.95 -37.02 0.61
N ASN A 201 12.99 -37.50 1.28
CA ASN A 201 13.89 -38.56 0.82
C ASN A 201 14.61 -38.21 -0.50
N GLU A 202 15.60 -37.33 -0.38
CA GLU A 202 16.48 -36.96 -1.50
C GLU A 202 17.22 -38.20 -2.05
N VAL A 203 17.23 -38.34 -3.37
CA VAL A 203 17.79 -39.47 -4.13
C VAL A 203 18.37 -39.01 -5.46
N GLU A 204 19.07 -39.93 -6.14
CA GLU A 204 19.47 -39.78 -7.53
C GLU A 204 18.47 -40.51 -8.44
N ALA A 205 17.83 -39.78 -9.35
CA ALA A 205 16.94 -40.36 -10.35
C ALA A 205 17.75 -40.82 -11.57
N ASN A 206 17.77 -42.13 -11.79
CA ASN A 206 18.53 -42.78 -12.84
C ASN A 206 17.60 -43.25 -13.98
N PHE A 207 17.51 -42.48 -15.06
CA PHE A 207 16.76 -42.82 -16.26
C PHE A 207 17.69 -43.52 -17.27
N ALA A 208 17.56 -44.84 -17.34
CA ALA A 208 18.35 -45.69 -18.21
C ALA A 208 18.15 -45.40 -19.71
N LEU A 209 19.07 -45.97 -20.49
CA LEU A 209 19.19 -45.77 -21.93
C LEU A 209 17.91 -46.19 -22.67
N ALA A 210 17.33 -45.27 -23.45
CA ALA A 210 16.13 -45.48 -24.25
C ALA A 210 16.26 -44.88 -25.64
N ASN A 211 15.46 -45.38 -26.59
CA ASN A 211 15.42 -44.82 -27.95
C ASN A 211 14.97 -43.36 -27.92
N ILE A 212 15.69 -42.52 -28.66
CA ILE A 212 15.31 -41.12 -28.87
C ILE A 212 14.08 -41.08 -29.78
N LYS A 213 13.02 -40.38 -29.36
CA LYS A 213 11.79 -40.22 -30.16
C LYS A 213 11.96 -39.11 -31.19
N LYS A 214 11.58 -39.40 -32.44
CA LYS A 214 11.70 -38.48 -33.59
C LYS A 214 10.35 -37.94 -34.08
N ASP A 215 9.27 -38.54 -33.59
CA ASP A 215 7.88 -38.19 -33.89
C ASP A 215 7.30 -37.17 -32.89
N GLU A 216 8.11 -36.69 -31.96
CA GLU A 216 7.77 -35.68 -30.95
C GLU A 216 8.32 -34.30 -31.33
N THR A 217 7.57 -33.24 -31.05
CA THR A 217 8.00 -31.85 -31.31
C THR A 217 8.64 -31.24 -30.07
N PHE A 218 9.90 -30.80 -30.18
CA PHE A 218 10.58 -30.13 -29.07
C PHE A 218 9.94 -28.76 -28.78
N PRO A 219 9.84 -28.31 -27.51
CA PRO A 219 9.12 -27.09 -27.15
C PRO A 219 9.78 -25.81 -27.69
N VAL A 220 11.09 -25.84 -27.94
CA VAL A 220 11.85 -24.73 -28.54
C VAL A 220 11.98 -24.97 -30.05
N ASN A 221 11.49 -24.03 -30.85
CA ASN A 221 11.55 -24.11 -32.31
C ASN A 221 12.99 -24.28 -32.83
N GLY A 222 13.17 -25.21 -33.76
CA GLY A 222 14.47 -25.47 -34.39
C GLY A 222 15.34 -26.53 -33.69
N TYR A 223 14.82 -27.18 -32.65
CA TYR A 223 15.51 -28.24 -31.92
C TYR A 223 14.74 -29.57 -32.01
N GLU A 224 15.45 -30.68 -31.89
CA GLU A 224 14.91 -32.05 -31.87
C GLU A 224 15.22 -32.71 -30.52
N TYR A 225 14.35 -33.60 -30.03
CA TYR A 225 14.56 -34.27 -28.74
C TYR A 225 15.83 -35.13 -28.71
N LEU A 226 16.49 -35.11 -27.56
CA LEU A 226 17.40 -36.15 -27.08
C LEU A 226 16.75 -36.94 -25.95
N ALA A 227 16.11 -36.28 -24.98
CA ALA A 227 15.46 -36.96 -23.86
C ALA A 227 14.30 -36.14 -23.26
N MET A 228 13.37 -36.82 -22.60
CA MET A 228 12.32 -36.26 -21.74
C MET A 228 12.17 -37.13 -20.49
N ASN A 229 12.10 -36.51 -19.30
CA ASN A 229 11.95 -37.19 -18.01
C ASN A 229 11.06 -36.39 -17.02
N TYR A 230 10.38 -37.09 -16.11
CA TYR A 230 9.60 -36.49 -15.01
C TYR A 230 10.35 -36.60 -13.68
N LEU A 231 10.48 -35.47 -12.97
CA LEU A 231 11.27 -35.33 -11.75
C LEU A 231 10.38 -34.94 -10.58
N LEU A 232 10.44 -35.67 -9.46
CA LEU A 232 9.74 -35.25 -8.23
C LEU A 232 10.61 -34.20 -7.51
N VAL A 233 10.07 -32.99 -7.45
CA VAL A 233 10.75 -31.78 -6.95
C VAL A 233 9.84 -31.01 -5.99
N ALA A 234 10.42 -30.06 -5.27
CA ALA A 234 9.67 -29.15 -4.40
C ALA A 234 8.68 -28.27 -5.20
N SER A 235 7.70 -27.69 -4.49
CA SER A 235 6.77 -26.72 -5.07
C SER A 235 7.46 -25.41 -5.47
N ASP A 236 8.46 -25.02 -4.68
CA ASP A 236 9.28 -23.84 -4.92
C ASP A 236 10.39 -24.17 -5.92
N LYS A 237 10.85 -23.15 -6.63
CA LYS A 237 11.94 -23.29 -7.60
C LYS A 237 13.23 -23.73 -6.88
N GLU A 238 13.82 -24.82 -7.32
CA GLU A 238 15.11 -25.33 -6.85
C GLU A 238 16.05 -25.66 -8.01
N THR A 239 17.25 -26.15 -7.70
CA THR A 239 18.26 -26.48 -8.70
C THR A 239 18.72 -27.92 -8.56
N VAL A 240 18.86 -28.61 -9.69
CA VAL A 240 19.34 -30.00 -9.77
C VAL A 240 20.60 -30.10 -10.65
N ASP A 241 21.38 -31.15 -10.46
CA ASP A 241 22.47 -31.48 -11.37
C ASP A 241 22.03 -32.55 -12.36
N VAL A 242 22.20 -32.27 -13.65
CA VAL A 242 21.77 -33.15 -14.74
C VAL A 242 23.01 -33.68 -15.47
N GLU A 243 23.10 -35.00 -15.56
CA GLU A 243 24.01 -35.69 -16.47
C GLU A 243 23.19 -36.37 -17.56
N PHE A 244 23.54 -36.14 -18.84
CA PHE A 244 22.89 -36.83 -19.94
C PHE A 244 23.91 -37.51 -20.85
N THR A 245 23.61 -38.77 -21.18
CA THR A 245 24.42 -39.61 -22.04
C THR A 245 23.65 -39.89 -23.34
N TYR A 246 24.35 -39.89 -24.47
CA TYR A 246 23.78 -40.24 -25.77
C TYR A 246 24.76 -41.15 -26.53
N THR A 247 24.23 -42.10 -27.30
CA THR A 247 25.03 -43.12 -27.98
C THR A 247 24.48 -43.50 -29.36
N ASP A 248 25.38 -43.84 -30.27
CA ASP A 248 25.10 -44.47 -31.57
C ASP A 248 24.98 -46.01 -31.48
N GLY A 249 25.08 -46.58 -30.26
CA GLY A 249 25.09 -48.02 -29.99
C GLY A 249 26.49 -48.63 -29.87
N THR A 250 27.54 -47.89 -30.24
CA THR A 250 28.96 -48.31 -30.12
C THR A 250 29.77 -47.37 -29.24
N ASN A 251 29.58 -46.06 -29.39
CA ASN A 251 30.28 -45.01 -28.66
C ASN A 251 29.27 -44.20 -27.85
N ALA A 252 29.53 -44.00 -26.57
CA ALA A 252 28.72 -43.16 -25.69
C ALA A 252 29.45 -41.85 -25.40
N LYS A 253 28.70 -40.74 -25.36
CA LYS A 253 29.16 -39.42 -24.94
C LYS A 253 28.28 -38.93 -23.81
N THR A 254 28.88 -38.26 -22.83
CA THR A 254 28.19 -37.75 -21.64
C THR A 254 28.45 -36.26 -21.47
N ARG A 255 27.42 -35.56 -21.01
CA ARG A 255 27.42 -34.13 -20.70
C ARG A 255 26.86 -33.91 -19.30
N THR A 256 27.37 -32.90 -18.62
CA THR A 256 26.89 -32.49 -17.30
C THR A 256 26.50 -31.03 -17.34
N VAL A 257 25.32 -30.72 -16.81
CA VAL A 257 24.80 -29.37 -16.64
C VAL A 257 24.43 -29.22 -15.17
N GLY A 258 25.20 -28.40 -14.45
CA GLY A 258 24.95 -28.12 -13.03
C GLY A 258 23.92 -27.01 -12.84
N SER A 259 23.32 -26.96 -11.65
CA SER A 259 22.41 -25.88 -11.23
C SER A 259 21.22 -25.65 -12.16
N VAL A 260 20.65 -26.71 -12.74
CA VAL A 260 19.50 -26.64 -13.64
C VAL A 260 18.24 -26.27 -12.84
N PRO A 261 17.57 -25.15 -13.12
CA PRO A 261 16.35 -24.77 -12.41
C PRO A 261 15.20 -25.73 -12.73
N VAL A 262 14.53 -26.22 -11.69
CA VAL A 262 13.36 -27.07 -11.78
C VAL A 262 12.30 -26.60 -10.79
N GLN A 263 11.04 -26.86 -11.10
CA GLN A 263 9.91 -26.53 -10.24
C GLN A 263 8.75 -27.47 -10.53
N ARG A 264 8.05 -27.92 -9.49
CA ARG A 264 6.85 -28.76 -9.66
C ARG A 264 5.84 -28.09 -10.58
N ASN A 265 5.22 -28.85 -11.49
CA ASN A 265 4.26 -28.35 -12.48
C ASN A 265 4.87 -27.38 -13.50
N TYR A 266 6.20 -27.42 -13.72
CA TYR A 266 6.88 -26.64 -14.75
C TYR A 266 7.64 -27.56 -15.71
N ARG A 267 7.96 -27.01 -16.87
CA ARG A 267 8.81 -27.63 -17.88
C ARG A 267 10.17 -26.93 -17.89
N THR A 268 11.26 -27.70 -17.84
CA THR A 268 12.63 -27.20 -18.01
C THR A 268 13.22 -27.79 -19.29
N ASN A 269 13.70 -26.93 -20.19
CA ASN A 269 14.33 -27.29 -21.45
C ASN A 269 15.84 -27.00 -21.39
N ILE A 270 16.67 -28.02 -21.64
CA ILE A 270 18.10 -27.91 -21.90
C ILE A 270 18.32 -28.08 -23.40
N TYR A 271 18.89 -27.08 -24.08
CA TYR A 271 19.01 -27.14 -25.55
C TYR A 271 20.20 -26.37 -26.11
N GLY A 272 20.68 -26.76 -27.30
CA GLY A 272 21.82 -26.14 -27.97
C GLY A 272 22.37 -27.01 -29.11
N ASN A 273 23.62 -26.80 -29.50
CA ASN A 273 24.35 -27.72 -30.38
C ASN A 273 25.06 -28.81 -29.54
N LEU A 274 24.27 -29.66 -28.88
CA LEU A 274 24.73 -30.55 -27.82
C LEU A 274 25.60 -31.71 -28.32
N LEU A 275 25.49 -32.07 -29.60
CA LEU A 275 26.17 -33.23 -30.19
C LEU A 275 27.58 -32.89 -30.70
N THR A 276 27.79 -31.66 -31.16
CA THR A 276 29.00 -31.20 -31.85
C THR A 276 29.76 -30.10 -31.12
N SER A 277 29.13 -29.39 -30.17
CA SER A 277 29.76 -28.31 -29.38
C SER A 277 29.77 -28.61 -27.88
N ASP A 278 30.81 -28.14 -27.19
CA ASP A 278 30.97 -28.28 -25.74
C ASP A 278 30.53 -27.03 -24.96
N VAL A 279 30.28 -25.91 -25.65
CA VAL A 279 30.06 -24.59 -25.04
C VAL A 279 28.67 -24.00 -25.33
N ASP A 280 27.86 -24.68 -26.13
CA ASP A 280 26.55 -24.20 -26.59
C ASP A 280 25.42 -24.94 -25.88
N ILE A 281 25.13 -24.53 -24.65
CA ILE A 281 24.09 -25.09 -23.78
C ILE A 281 23.24 -23.94 -23.24
N ASN A 282 21.94 -23.97 -23.49
CA ASN A 282 20.94 -23.05 -22.96
C ASN A 282 20.00 -23.81 -22.03
N VAL A 283 19.50 -23.13 -21.01
CA VAL A 283 18.53 -23.69 -20.06
C VAL A 283 17.37 -22.72 -19.87
N GLU A 284 16.16 -23.18 -20.09
CA GLU A 284 14.92 -22.39 -19.98
C GLU A 284 13.90 -23.15 -19.14
N ILE A 285 13.25 -22.47 -18.18
CA ILE A 285 12.13 -23.01 -17.39
C ILE A 285 10.84 -22.27 -17.75
N LYS A 286 9.75 -23.01 -17.97
CA LYS A 286 8.44 -22.52 -18.41
C LYS A 286 7.30 -23.03 -17.51
N PRO A 287 6.34 -22.17 -17.11
CA PRO A 287 5.12 -22.56 -16.40
C PRO A 287 4.07 -23.16 -17.35
N ASP A 288 4.47 -24.02 -18.31
CA ASP A 288 3.60 -24.46 -19.41
C ASP A 288 2.35 -25.23 -18.94
N TYR A 289 2.32 -25.67 -17.68
CA TYR A 289 1.26 -26.46 -17.07
C TYR A 289 0.40 -25.70 -16.05
N ASP A 290 0.66 -24.41 -15.82
CA ASP A 290 -0.13 -23.54 -14.94
C ASP A 290 -1.06 -22.61 -15.75
N LYS A 291 -1.37 -22.95 -17.00
CA LYS A 291 -2.29 -22.19 -17.84
C LYS A 291 -3.74 -22.46 -17.44
N ASP A 292 -4.26 -21.67 -16.49
CA ASP A 292 -5.70 -21.49 -16.34
C ASP A 292 -6.24 -20.89 -17.65
N ASP A 293 -7.31 -21.47 -18.20
CA ASP A 293 -7.94 -21.03 -19.46
C ASP A 293 -8.67 -19.68 -19.35
N ASN A 294 -8.33 -18.87 -18.33
CA ASN A 294 -8.67 -17.46 -18.21
C ASN A 294 -7.49 -16.70 -17.54
N ASN A 295 -6.60 -16.15 -18.39
CA ASN A 295 -5.91 -14.85 -18.27
C ASN A 295 -4.35 -14.89 -18.36
N VAL A 296 -3.86 -14.14 -19.36
CA VAL A 296 -2.51 -13.58 -19.62
C VAL A 296 -1.34 -14.56 -19.77
N GLU A 297 -0.93 -14.75 -21.03
CA GLU A 297 0.41 -15.20 -21.43
C GLU A 297 1.49 -14.48 -20.60
N ALA A 298 2.46 -15.21 -20.03
CA ALA A 298 3.56 -14.57 -19.30
C ALA A 298 4.19 -13.50 -20.21
N PRO A 299 4.33 -12.24 -19.75
CA PRO A 299 4.72 -11.14 -20.60
C PRO A 299 6.07 -11.46 -21.25
N LYS A 300 6.14 -11.44 -22.59
CA LYS A 300 7.40 -11.60 -23.31
C LYS A 300 8.36 -10.51 -22.84
N ILE A 301 9.54 -10.93 -22.39
CA ILE A 301 10.59 -10.03 -21.91
C ILE A 301 11.54 -9.77 -23.08
N VAL A 302 11.81 -8.51 -23.39
CA VAL A 302 12.72 -8.13 -24.48
C VAL A 302 13.83 -7.24 -23.94
N THR A 303 15.08 -7.63 -24.20
CA THR A 303 16.24 -6.80 -23.89
C THR A 303 16.56 -5.88 -25.06
N VAL A 304 16.81 -4.59 -24.80
CA VAL A 304 17.04 -3.57 -25.83
C VAL A 304 18.29 -2.74 -25.53
N THR A 305 18.98 -2.29 -26.58
CA THR A 305 20.19 -1.46 -26.49
C THR A 305 20.05 -0.13 -27.23
N THR A 306 18.99 0.04 -28.02
CA THR A 306 18.75 1.26 -28.82
C THR A 306 17.32 1.78 -28.69
N ALA A 307 17.11 3.06 -28.98
CA ALA A 307 15.76 3.63 -28.99
C ALA A 307 14.84 3.00 -30.06
N ALA A 308 15.39 2.51 -31.17
CA ALA A 308 14.61 1.82 -32.19
C ALA A 308 14.09 0.46 -31.69
N GLU A 309 14.94 -0.31 -31.02
CA GLU A 309 14.57 -1.58 -30.39
C GLU A 309 13.57 -1.38 -29.25
N LEU A 310 13.79 -0.37 -28.39
CA LEU A 310 12.86 0.00 -27.33
C LEU A 310 11.49 0.38 -27.91
N ASN A 311 11.43 1.22 -28.95
CA ASN A 311 10.18 1.55 -29.63
C ASN A 311 9.49 0.30 -30.22
N ALA A 312 10.26 -0.61 -30.83
CA ALA A 312 9.71 -1.83 -31.42
C ALA A 312 9.16 -2.80 -30.37
N ALA A 313 9.90 -3.01 -29.27
CA ALA A 313 9.49 -3.88 -28.17
C ALA A 313 8.23 -3.36 -27.47
N LEU A 314 8.16 -2.04 -27.23
CA LEU A 314 6.99 -1.43 -26.62
C LEU A 314 5.76 -1.49 -27.55
N ALA A 315 5.95 -1.39 -28.87
CA ALA A 315 4.88 -1.50 -29.85
C ALA A 315 4.34 -2.93 -30.05
N ASP A 316 5.12 -3.95 -29.67
CA ASP A 316 4.73 -5.37 -29.77
C ASP A 316 3.74 -5.73 -28.64
N PRO A 317 2.50 -6.15 -28.97
CA PRO A 317 1.48 -6.47 -27.97
C PRO A 317 1.79 -7.70 -27.11
N GLU A 318 2.68 -8.59 -27.54
CA GLU A 318 3.07 -9.80 -26.78
C GLU A 318 4.06 -9.48 -25.66
N VAL A 319 4.82 -8.39 -25.81
CA VAL A 319 5.79 -7.95 -24.81
C VAL A 319 5.06 -7.51 -23.54
N GLY A 320 5.59 -7.78 -22.36
CA GLY A 320 5.11 -7.06 -21.18
C GLY A 320 6.21 -6.62 -20.24
N GLU A 321 7.46 -6.94 -20.56
CA GLU A 321 8.62 -6.31 -19.93
C GLU A 321 9.69 -5.98 -20.98
N VAL A 322 10.24 -4.78 -20.88
CA VAL A 322 11.41 -4.35 -21.66
C VAL A 322 12.54 -4.03 -20.70
N VAL A 323 13.70 -4.65 -20.93
CA VAL A 323 14.90 -4.48 -20.11
C VAL A 323 15.96 -3.73 -20.90
N LEU A 324 16.46 -2.61 -20.37
CA LEU A 324 17.57 -1.89 -20.97
C LEU A 324 18.90 -2.63 -20.71
N ASN A 325 19.73 -2.73 -21.74
CA ASN A 325 21.09 -3.27 -21.66
C ASN A 325 22.12 -2.22 -22.12
N GLY A 326 21.96 -1.02 -21.60
CA GLY A 326 22.77 0.16 -21.91
C GLY A 326 21.95 1.44 -21.89
N ASP A 327 22.65 2.57 -21.80
CA ASP A 327 22.05 3.90 -21.91
C ASP A 327 21.41 4.11 -23.29
N ILE A 328 20.21 4.69 -23.32
CA ILE A 328 19.45 4.95 -24.54
C ILE A 328 19.19 6.44 -24.70
N GLU A 329 19.50 6.97 -25.89
CA GLU A 329 19.11 8.31 -26.31
C GLU A 329 17.86 8.26 -27.18
N THR A 330 16.85 9.07 -26.88
CA THR A 330 15.54 9.06 -27.55
C THR A 330 15.07 10.46 -27.95
N GLU A 331 14.26 10.56 -28.99
CA GLU A 331 13.50 11.78 -29.31
C GLU A 331 12.11 11.81 -28.64
N GLY A 332 11.81 10.79 -27.83
CA GLY A 332 10.54 10.60 -27.12
C GLY A 332 9.81 9.32 -27.55
N PHE A 333 9.07 8.77 -26.60
CA PHE A 333 8.23 7.60 -26.77
C PHE A 333 6.77 8.02 -26.61
N VAL A 334 6.00 7.84 -27.69
CA VAL A 334 4.58 8.17 -27.71
C VAL A 334 3.79 6.86 -27.75
N PHE A 335 3.15 6.53 -26.64
CA PHE A 335 2.19 5.44 -26.52
C PHE A 335 0.79 6.05 -26.62
N ALA A 336 0.43 6.55 -27.80
CA ALA A 336 -0.87 7.17 -28.02
C ALA A 336 -1.56 6.58 -29.25
N ALA A 337 -2.89 6.58 -29.21
CA ALA A 337 -3.71 6.52 -30.41
C ALA A 337 -3.62 7.86 -31.17
N SER A 338 -2.49 8.12 -31.82
CA SER A 338 -2.28 9.32 -32.64
C SER A 338 -2.60 9.04 -34.11
N ALA A 339 -3.15 10.03 -34.81
CA ALA A 339 -3.43 9.95 -36.26
C ALA A 339 -2.16 9.99 -37.14
N THR A 340 -0.98 10.26 -36.58
CA THR A 340 0.28 10.44 -37.33
C THR A 340 1.38 9.44 -36.98
N ARG A 341 1.16 8.56 -36.01
CA ARG A 341 2.01 7.39 -35.71
C ARG A 341 1.06 6.22 -35.46
N ALA A 342 1.32 5.06 -36.05
CA ALA A 342 0.44 3.89 -35.95
C ALA A 342 0.00 3.68 -34.50
N ALA A 343 -1.29 3.86 -34.24
CA ALA A 343 -1.90 3.77 -32.93
C ALA A 343 -1.72 2.35 -32.38
N VAL A 344 -0.78 2.15 -31.47
CA VAL A 344 -0.76 0.93 -30.65
C VAL A 344 -1.81 1.13 -29.57
N THR A 345 -2.88 0.33 -29.61
CA THR A 345 -3.99 0.40 -28.66
C THR A 345 -3.66 -0.52 -27.49
N TYR A 346 -3.25 0.03 -26.35
CA TYR A 346 -2.81 -0.71 -25.15
C TYR A 346 -3.94 -1.03 -24.16
N ALA A 347 -5.18 -1.16 -24.64
CA ALA A 347 -6.35 -1.29 -23.79
C ALA A 347 -6.27 -2.57 -22.91
N GLY A 348 -6.00 -2.41 -21.61
CA GLY A 348 -5.93 -3.50 -20.64
C GLY A 348 -4.61 -4.29 -20.60
N ARG A 349 -3.50 -3.73 -21.11
CA ARG A 349 -2.16 -4.36 -21.06
C ARG A 349 -1.32 -3.80 -19.91
N ASP A 350 -0.56 -4.68 -19.27
CA ASP A 350 0.48 -4.32 -18.30
C ASP A 350 1.83 -4.22 -19.01
N VAL A 351 2.53 -3.10 -18.78
CA VAL A 351 3.85 -2.84 -19.37
C VAL A 351 4.85 -2.56 -18.26
N VAL A 352 5.97 -3.26 -18.28
CA VAL A 352 7.12 -3.03 -17.40
C VAL A 352 8.29 -2.48 -18.24
N ILE A 353 8.88 -1.38 -17.78
CA ILE A 353 10.14 -0.85 -18.29
C ILE A 353 11.17 -0.97 -17.16
N ASP A 354 12.07 -1.94 -17.29
CA ASP A 354 13.22 -2.10 -16.39
C ASP A 354 14.44 -1.39 -16.99
N GLY A 355 14.88 -0.32 -16.34
CA GLY A 355 16.09 0.37 -16.72
C GLY A 355 17.34 -0.46 -16.46
N ASN A 356 17.28 -1.47 -15.58
CA ASN A 356 18.42 -2.29 -15.16
C ASN A 356 19.64 -1.42 -14.77
N GLY A 357 19.37 -0.29 -14.10
CA GLY A 357 20.36 0.70 -13.68
C GLY A 357 20.84 1.67 -14.78
N ASN A 358 20.28 1.61 -15.99
CA ASN A 358 20.69 2.45 -17.13
C ASN A 358 19.90 3.77 -17.22
N THR A 359 20.35 4.64 -18.13
CA THR A 359 19.81 5.97 -18.36
C THR A 359 19.02 6.07 -19.66
N LEU A 360 17.85 6.71 -19.60
CA LEU A 360 17.06 7.14 -20.75
C LEU A 360 17.18 8.66 -20.93
N THR A 361 17.90 9.09 -21.96
CA THR A 361 18.16 10.51 -22.23
C THR A 361 17.31 11.04 -23.38
N TYR A 362 16.50 12.06 -23.12
CA TYR A 362 15.68 12.73 -24.13
C TYR A 362 16.48 13.81 -24.88
N LYS A 363 16.56 13.69 -26.21
CA LYS A 363 17.22 14.60 -27.16
C LYS A 363 16.31 15.07 -28.30
N GLY A 364 14.99 14.99 -28.11
CA GLY A 364 14.01 15.40 -29.11
C GLY A 364 13.88 16.92 -29.23
N THR A 365 12.66 17.40 -29.46
CA THR A 365 12.36 18.84 -29.60
C THR A 365 11.85 19.43 -28.30
N ALA A 366 12.10 20.73 -28.09
CA ALA A 366 11.51 21.47 -26.97
C ALA A 366 9.97 21.35 -26.95
N GLY A 367 9.39 21.21 -25.76
CA GLY A 367 7.96 20.97 -25.55
C GLY A 367 7.48 19.55 -25.80
N GLY A 368 8.40 18.61 -25.99
CA GLY A 368 8.10 17.19 -26.12
C GLY A 368 7.72 16.50 -24.80
N ARG A 369 7.54 15.19 -24.91
CA ARG A 369 7.28 14.25 -23.80
C ARG A 369 8.23 13.06 -23.92
N ILE A 370 8.72 12.54 -22.79
CA ILE A 370 9.65 11.40 -22.82
C ILE A 370 8.88 10.08 -22.91
N ILE A 371 8.03 9.79 -21.93
CA ILE A 371 7.17 8.61 -21.87
C ILE A 371 5.73 9.11 -21.84
N ASP A 372 4.99 8.93 -22.93
CA ASP A 372 3.58 9.34 -23.02
C ASP A 372 2.65 8.12 -23.13
N PHE A 373 2.18 7.62 -21.99
CA PHE A 373 1.32 6.45 -21.84
C PHE A 373 -0.17 6.82 -21.83
N THR A 374 -0.82 6.80 -22.99
CA THR A 374 -2.22 7.22 -23.16
C THR A 374 -3.08 6.07 -23.72
N SER A 375 -4.13 5.67 -22.98
CA SER A 375 -5.11 4.64 -23.40
C SER A 375 -6.52 5.24 -23.44
N ALA A 376 -7.20 5.11 -24.58
CA ALA A 376 -8.48 5.78 -24.81
C ALA A 376 -9.70 5.11 -24.12
N THR A 377 -9.57 3.87 -23.61
CA THR A 377 -10.76 3.09 -23.20
C THR A 377 -10.63 2.13 -22.02
N ASN A 378 -9.45 1.63 -21.62
CA ASN A 378 -9.33 0.62 -20.54
C ASN A 378 -8.10 0.87 -19.63
N GLY A 379 -8.25 0.58 -18.32
CA GLY A 379 -7.20 0.72 -17.30
C GLY A 379 -6.02 -0.22 -17.55
N ALA A 380 -4.89 0.36 -17.96
CA ALA A 380 -3.66 -0.35 -18.34
C ALA A 380 -2.56 -0.01 -17.34
N ASN A 381 -1.84 -1.00 -16.81
CA ASN A 381 -0.82 -0.73 -15.80
C ASN A 381 0.53 -0.40 -16.45
N LEU A 382 1.25 0.57 -15.88
CA LEU A 382 2.62 0.90 -16.27
C LEU A 382 3.51 0.80 -15.04
N THR A 383 4.56 -0.02 -15.13
CA THR A 383 5.64 -0.09 -14.15
C THR A 383 6.93 0.41 -14.78
N ILE A 384 7.62 1.34 -14.12
CA ILE A 384 8.98 1.76 -14.48
C ILE A 384 9.84 1.50 -13.25
N LYS A 385 10.94 0.75 -13.43
CA LYS A 385 11.85 0.42 -12.33
C LYS A 385 13.32 0.55 -12.71
N ASN A 386 14.19 0.79 -11.73
CA ASN A 386 15.65 0.82 -11.86
C ASN A 386 16.15 1.73 -13.01
N LEU A 387 15.54 2.91 -13.19
CA LEU A 387 15.74 3.75 -14.39
C LEU A 387 16.06 5.20 -14.04
N THR A 388 17.08 5.76 -14.68
CA THR A 388 17.32 7.22 -14.69
C THR A 388 16.75 7.85 -15.96
N ILE A 389 15.82 8.81 -15.83
CA ILE A 389 15.23 9.57 -16.93
C ILE A 389 15.80 10.99 -16.93
N ILE A 390 16.45 11.39 -18.03
CA ILE A 390 17.08 12.71 -18.16
C ILE A 390 16.46 13.48 -19.32
N ASN A 391 15.92 14.66 -19.05
CA ASN A 391 15.68 15.67 -20.08
C ASN A 391 17.00 16.37 -20.45
N ASN A 392 17.40 16.30 -21.72
CA ASN A 392 18.60 16.96 -22.24
C ASN A 392 18.28 18.02 -23.32
N VAL A 393 17.08 18.61 -23.27
CA VAL A 393 16.72 19.76 -24.10
C VAL A 393 16.20 20.91 -23.24
N SER A 394 16.27 22.14 -23.77
CA SER A 394 16.03 23.38 -23.01
C SER A 394 14.73 23.38 -22.20
N TRP A 395 13.66 22.79 -22.75
CA TRP A 395 12.38 22.71 -22.06
C TRP A 395 11.54 21.53 -22.57
N ILE A 396 10.97 20.74 -21.67
CA ILE A 396 9.92 19.76 -22.01
C ILE A 396 8.69 19.88 -21.13
N GLU A 397 7.54 19.45 -21.66
CA GLU A 397 6.27 19.51 -20.94
C GLU A 397 6.22 18.43 -19.86
N ARG A 398 6.53 17.17 -20.20
CA ARG A 398 6.31 16.01 -19.33
C ARG A 398 7.39 14.95 -19.47
N ALA A 399 7.91 14.43 -18.36
CA ALA A 399 8.78 13.24 -18.40
C ALA A 399 7.94 11.97 -18.51
N VAL A 400 7.04 11.73 -17.56
CA VAL A 400 6.08 10.62 -17.58
C VAL A 400 4.66 11.20 -17.63
N ASN A 401 3.97 11.01 -18.74
CA ASN A 401 2.56 11.31 -18.89
C ASN A 401 1.76 10.01 -18.86
N TYR A 402 0.93 9.80 -17.85
CA TYR A 402 0.12 8.60 -17.69
C TYR A 402 -1.36 8.96 -17.73
N ASN A 403 -2.01 8.64 -18.84
CA ASN A 403 -3.40 8.97 -19.14
C ASN A 403 -4.20 7.68 -19.34
N THR A 404 -4.42 6.95 -18.24
CA THR A 404 -5.25 5.74 -18.18
C THR A 404 -5.89 5.62 -16.80
N ASN A 405 -6.89 4.74 -16.64
CA ASN A 405 -7.56 4.46 -15.37
C ASN A 405 -6.94 3.27 -14.59
N GLY A 406 -5.71 2.86 -14.91
CA GLY A 406 -5.02 1.72 -14.29
C GLY A 406 -4.11 2.11 -13.12
N THR A 407 -3.03 1.36 -12.95
CA THR A 407 -1.97 1.61 -11.96
C THR A 407 -0.70 2.14 -12.62
N LEU A 408 -0.14 3.22 -12.09
CA LEU A 408 1.25 3.66 -12.37
C LEU A 408 2.13 3.27 -11.19
N THR A 409 3.22 2.54 -11.44
CA THR A 409 4.23 2.17 -10.45
C THR A 409 5.61 2.69 -10.86
N LEU A 410 6.27 3.41 -9.96
CA LEU A 410 7.67 3.83 -10.06
C LEU A 410 8.46 3.24 -8.89
N GLU A 411 9.53 2.48 -9.16
CA GLU A 411 10.38 1.86 -8.14
C GLU A 411 11.87 2.06 -8.47
N ASP A 412 12.63 2.71 -7.58
CA ASP A 412 14.06 3.04 -7.85
C ASP A 412 14.23 3.82 -9.17
N VAL A 413 13.48 4.92 -9.31
CA VAL A 413 13.47 5.78 -10.50
C VAL A 413 13.97 7.18 -10.16
N THR A 414 14.94 7.67 -10.93
CA THR A 414 15.40 9.06 -10.89
C THR A 414 14.88 9.84 -12.09
N ILE A 415 14.17 10.95 -11.89
CA ILE A 415 13.73 11.84 -12.98
C ILE A 415 14.36 13.22 -12.79
N LYS A 416 15.10 13.72 -13.78
CA LYS A 416 15.72 15.05 -13.71
C LYS A 416 15.96 15.69 -15.08
N SER A 417 16.37 16.96 -15.06
CA SER A 417 16.89 17.66 -16.23
C SER A 417 18.41 17.79 -16.15
N ALA A 418 19.06 17.76 -17.32
CA ALA A 418 20.46 18.16 -17.45
C ALA A 418 20.64 19.64 -17.07
N GLU A 419 21.89 20.05 -16.83
CA GLU A 419 22.21 21.43 -16.51
C GLU A 419 21.73 22.39 -17.62
N GLY A 420 21.08 23.50 -17.23
CA GLY A 420 20.49 24.47 -18.17
C GLY A 420 19.23 24.00 -18.89
N CYS A 421 18.69 22.83 -18.55
CA CYS A 421 17.44 22.28 -19.10
C CYS A 421 16.31 22.34 -18.07
N SER A 422 15.07 22.40 -18.54
CA SER A 422 13.86 22.53 -17.72
C SER A 422 12.83 21.43 -18.03
N LEU A 423 12.23 20.87 -16.99
CA LEU A 423 11.16 19.86 -17.05
C LEU A 423 9.94 20.41 -16.33
N ASN A 424 8.81 20.64 -16.99
CA ASN A 424 7.66 21.24 -16.32
C ASN A 424 6.99 20.28 -15.32
N TYR A 425 6.55 19.11 -15.81
CA TYR A 425 5.91 18.06 -15.00
C TYR A 425 6.72 16.76 -15.04
N ALA A 426 7.23 16.28 -13.91
CA ALA A 426 7.96 15.01 -13.91
C ALA A 426 6.99 13.83 -14.10
N VAL A 427 5.96 13.74 -13.27
CA VAL A 427 4.88 12.75 -13.39
C VAL A 427 3.55 13.48 -13.54
N ASN A 428 2.83 13.22 -14.63
CA ASN A 428 1.58 13.89 -14.97
C ASN A 428 0.47 12.89 -15.30
N LEU A 429 -0.65 13.00 -14.56
CA LEU A 429 -1.88 12.28 -14.82
C LEU A 429 -2.97 13.31 -15.18
N PRO A 430 -3.46 13.36 -16.43
CA PRO A 430 -4.45 14.35 -16.88
C PRO A 430 -5.90 13.95 -16.53
N GLY A 431 -6.80 14.96 -16.53
CA GLY A 431 -8.17 14.90 -15.97
C GLY A 431 -9.13 13.86 -16.55
N SER A 432 -8.78 13.24 -17.68
CA SER A 432 -9.53 12.08 -18.21
C SER A 432 -9.36 10.81 -17.38
N SER A 433 -8.39 10.78 -16.45
CA SER A 433 -8.04 9.61 -15.66
C SER A 433 -8.86 9.58 -14.35
N LYS A 434 -9.71 8.56 -14.16
CA LYS A 434 -10.55 8.39 -12.96
C LYS A 434 -10.20 7.09 -12.24
N GLY A 435 -10.13 7.11 -10.91
CA GLY A 435 -9.84 5.94 -10.09
C GLY A 435 -8.41 5.42 -10.20
N VAL A 436 -7.45 6.29 -10.50
CA VAL A 436 -6.07 5.89 -10.77
C VAL A 436 -5.35 5.49 -9.50
N LYS A 437 -4.59 4.39 -9.56
CA LYS A 437 -3.65 4.03 -8.49
C LYS A 437 -2.24 4.46 -8.87
N VAL A 438 -1.54 5.14 -7.97
CA VAL A 438 -0.15 5.58 -8.16
C VAL A 438 0.69 5.06 -7.00
N GLU A 439 1.75 4.34 -7.30
CA GLU A 439 2.72 3.81 -6.34
C GLU A 439 4.10 4.39 -6.70
N ILE A 440 4.71 5.15 -5.80
CA ILE A 440 6.05 5.71 -5.95
C ILE A 440 6.88 5.23 -4.76
N LYS A 441 7.97 4.51 -5.04
CA LYS A 441 8.82 3.88 -4.03
C LYS A 441 10.30 4.08 -4.34
N ASP A 442 11.10 4.45 -3.34
CA ASP A 442 12.56 4.61 -3.48
C ASP A 442 12.96 5.53 -4.66
N CYS A 443 12.17 6.56 -4.96
CA CYS A 443 12.36 7.43 -6.14
C CYS A 443 12.99 8.78 -5.80
N GLU A 444 13.68 9.39 -6.77
CA GLU A 444 14.18 10.77 -6.70
C GLU A 444 13.64 11.59 -7.89
N ILE A 445 12.67 12.47 -7.67
CA ILE A 445 11.88 13.11 -8.74
C ILE A 445 12.05 14.62 -8.71
N TRP A 446 12.64 15.17 -9.77
CA TRP A 446 12.86 16.60 -9.95
C TRP A 446 12.00 17.18 -11.07
N ALA A 447 11.33 18.29 -10.81
CA ALA A 447 10.58 19.07 -11.80
C ALA A 447 10.79 20.58 -11.64
N GLY A 448 10.33 21.36 -12.61
CA GLY A 448 10.36 22.82 -12.62
C GLY A 448 9.04 23.45 -12.18
N ALA A 449 7.91 22.76 -12.35
CA ALA A 449 6.62 23.20 -11.84
C ALA A 449 5.98 22.20 -10.87
N GLN A 450 5.86 20.92 -11.26
CA GLN A 450 5.27 19.89 -10.39
C GLN A 450 5.95 18.54 -10.55
N ALA A 451 6.42 17.97 -9.44
CA ALA A 451 7.03 16.63 -9.42
C ALA A 451 5.96 15.57 -9.66
N LEU A 452 4.80 15.72 -9.03
CA LEU A 452 3.63 14.88 -9.25
C LEU A 452 2.38 15.76 -9.48
N ASN A 453 1.76 15.64 -10.64
CA ASN A 453 0.51 16.31 -10.98
C ASN A 453 -0.58 15.28 -11.27
N VAL A 454 -1.63 15.26 -10.47
CA VAL A 454 -2.77 14.35 -10.61
C VAL A 454 -4.02 15.16 -10.90
N TRP A 455 -4.66 14.89 -12.03
CA TRP A 455 -5.99 15.37 -12.37
C TRP A 455 -6.90 14.15 -12.44
N GLY A 456 -7.66 13.88 -11.39
CA GLY A 456 -8.51 12.69 -11.32
C GLY A 456 -9.33 12.56 -10.05
N GLU A 457 -10.57 12.09 -10.21
CA GLU A 457 -11.49 11.69 -9.14
C GLU A 457 -11.13 10.27 -8.64
N LYS A 458 -11.29 10.00 -7.34
CA LYS A 458 -11.11 8.67 -6.70
C LYS A 458 -9.71 8.06 -6.83
N SER A 459 -8.67 8.84 -7.03
CA SER A 459 -7.31 8.31 -7.18
C SER A 459 -6.71 7.95 -5.82
N VAL A 460 -5.91 6.89 -5.75
CA VAL A 460 -5.11 6.52 -4.58
C VAL A 460 -3.64 6.65 -4.93
N ILE A 461 -2.93 7.51 -4.21
CA ILE A 461 -1.52 7.79 -4.42
C ILE A 461 -0.77 7.38 -3.16
N ASN A 462 0.23 6.54 -3.32
CA ASN A 462 1.13 6.10 -2.26
C ASN A 462 2.55 6.51 -2.64
N VAL A 463 3.23 7.22 -1.74
CA VAL A 463 4.62 7.62 -1.86
C VAL A 463 5.37 7.08 -0.66
N THR A 464 6.33 6.20 -0.90
CA THR A 464 7.11 5.51 0.13
C THR A 464 8.59 5.77 -0.08
N ASP A 465 9.31 6.21 0.96
CA ASP A 465 10.76 6.39 0.95
C ASP A 465 11.30 7.13 -0.29
N SER A 466 10.57 8.15 -0.75
CA SER A 466 10.86 8.87 -2.00
C SER A 466 11.05 10.36 -1.78
N ASP A 467 11.96 10.94 -2.56
CA ASP A 467 12.29 12.35 -2.53
C ASP A 467 11.73 13.10 -3.76
N LEU A 468 10.90 14.12 -3.51
CA LEU A 468 10.25 14.90 -4.56
C LEU A 468 10.68 16.37 -4.47
N TYR A 469 11.13 16.91 -5.61
CA TYR A 469 11.70 18.24 -5.71
C TYR A 469 11.04 19.08 -6.81
N VAL A 470 10.76 20.34 -6.50
CA VAL A 470 10.52 21.36 -7.53
C VAL A 470 11.62 22.41 -7.49
N VAL A 471 12.32 22.58 -8.60
CA VAL A 471 13.35 23.59 -8.83
C VAL A 471 12.70 24.85 -9.36
N ASP A 472 12.74 25.93 -8.59
CA ASP A 472 12.18 27.21 -9.03
C ASP A 472 13.17 27.99 -9.91
N ASP A 473 12.91 28.03 -11.22
CA ASP A 473 13.73 28.74 -12.22
C ASP A 473 12.90 29.70 -13.12
N SER A 474 11.60 29.91 -12.85
CA SER A 474 10.81 30.89 -13.63
C SER A 474 9.62 31.51 -12.90
N ALA A 475 9.29 32.77 -13.24
CA ALA A 475 8.29 33.64 -12.62
C ALA A 475 6.79 33.24 -12.80
N ALA A 476 6.49 31.96 -13.03
CA ALA A 476 5.14 31.45 -13.26
C ALA A 476 4.38 31.18 -11.96
N GLU A 477 3.07 31.50 -11.92
CA GLU A 477 2.18 31.28 -10.77
C GLU A 477 1.74 29.80 -10.66
N GLY A 478 1.63 29.29 -9.42
CA GLY A 478 0.92 28.04 -9.14
C GLY A 478 1.73 26.74 -9.07
N ARG A 479 3.05 26.83 -8.84
CA ARG A 479 3.96 25.67 -8.72
C ARG A 479 3.72 24.87 -7.45
N SER A 480 3.85 23.56 -7.50
CA SER A 480 3.63 22.70 -6.35
C SER A 480 4.39 21.39 -6.48
N VAL A 481 5.04 20.88 -5.43
CA VAL A 481 5.73 19.57 -5.53
C VAL A 481 4.74 18.47 -5.90
N VAL A 482 3.62 18.40 -5.19
CA VAL A 482 2.47 17.57 -5.55
C VAL A 482 1.24 18.43 -5.81
N ALA A 483 0.52 18.19 -6.90
CA ALA A 483 -0.80 18.75 -7.15
C ALA A 483 -1.84 17.65 -7.31
N VAL A 484 -2.99 17.81 -6.66
CA VAL A 484 -4.19 17.01 -6.88
C VAL A 484 -5.30 17.96 -7.35
N ASN A 485 -5.90 17.64 -8.49
CA ASN A 485 -6.90 18.44 -9.16
C ASN A 485 -8.13 17.55 -9.42
N ASN A 486 -9.30 17.99 -9.00
CA ASN A 486 -10.57 17.30 -9.26
C ASN A 486 -11.42 18.17 -10.23
N ASP A 487 -12.21 17.57 -11.13
CA ASP A 487 -13.02 18.28 -12.12
C ASP A 487 -14.40 18.72 -11.58
N GLY A 488 -14.68 18.48 -10.29
CA GLY A 488 -15.59 19.30 -9.49
C GLY A 488 -17.09 19.11 -9.77
N THR A 489 -17.52 17.91 -10.21
CA THR A 489 -18.93 17.72 -10.60
C THR A 489 -19.82 17.00 -9.58
N THR A 490 -19.29 16.32 -8.55
CA THR A 490 -20.12 15.65 -7.53
C THR A 490 -19.52 15.64 -6.12
N THR A 491 -20.37 15.80 -5.11
CA THR A 491 -20.05 16.11 -3.70
C THR A 491 -19.67 14.90 -2.82
N ALA A 492 -19.14 13.80 -3.37
CA ALA A 492 -18.99 12.54 -2.61
C ALA A 492 -17.73 11.70 -2.91
N GLU A 493 -16.76 12.20 -3.68
CA GLU A 493 -15.67 11.36 -4.20
C GLU A 493 -14.29 11.98 -3.93
N TYR A 494 -13.54 11.40 -2.99
CA TYR A 494 -12.22 11.88 -2.54
C TYR A 494 -11.07 11.10 -3.19
N SER A 495 -9.97 11.78 -3.53
CA SER A 495 -8.69 11.14 -3.84
C SER A 495 -7.83 11.04 -2.58
N VAL A 496 -7.13 9.92 -2.37
CA VAL A 496 -6.30 9.65 -1.19
C VAL A 496 -4.82 9.75 -1.56
N LEU A 497 -4.03 10.48 -0.77
CA LEU A 497 -2.58 10.62 -0.91
C LEU A 497 -1.91 10.18 0.40
N ASN A 498 -1.11 9.13 0.35
CA ASN A 498 -0.40 8.57 1.49
C ASN A 498 1.12 8.80 1.33
N PHE A 499 1.76 9.37 2.35
CA PHE A 499 3.23 9.43 2.45
C PHE A 499 3.74 8.55 3.60
N ASN A 500 4.79 7.80 3.33
CA ASN A 500 5.44 6.90 4.28
C ASN A 500 6.97 6.96 4.07
N GLY A 501 7.66 7.87 4.77
CA GLY A 501 9.10 8.11 4.58
C GLY A 501 9.46 9.01 3.37
N GLY A 502 10.71 9.47 3.31
CA GLY A 502 11.24 10.35 2.24
C GLY A 502 11.15 11.87 2.52
N SER A 503 11.29 12.71 1.48
CA SER A 503 11.22 14.18 1.60
C SER A 503 10.44 14.88 0.45
N ILE A 504 9.84 16.03 0.74
CA ILE A 504 9.12 16.86 -0.25
C ILE A 504 9.68 18.27 -0.15
N GLN A 505 10.39 18.73 -1.19
CA GLN A 505 11.14 19.97 -1.11
C GLN A 505 10.89 20.90 -2.30
N VAL A 506 10.76 22.19 -2.00
CA VAL A 506 10.84 23.25 -3.00
C VAL A 506 12.26 23.81 -2.96
N VAL A 507 13.00 23.69 -4.06
CA VAL A 507 14.40 24.10 -4.19
C VAL A 507 14.47 25.38 -5.01
N TYR A 508 14.81 26.50 -4.38
CA TYR A 508 14.95 27.79 -5.07
C TYR A 508 16.35 27.95 -5.68
N LYS A 509 16.44 28.36 -6.96
CA LYS A 509 17.72 28.60 -7.65
C LYS A 509 18.13 30.08 -7.79
N GLY A 510 17.45 31.04 -7.15
CA GLY A 510 17.81 32.47 -7.28
C GLY A 510 17.39 33.38 -6.13
N GLU A 511 18.09 34.53 -6.05
CA GLU A 511 17.73 35.68 -5.19
C GLU A 511 16.74 36.59 -5.93
N GLY A 512 15.44 36.51 -5.62
CA GLY A 512 14.41 37.36 -6.23
C GLY A 512 13.03 37.21 -5.56
N GLU A 513 12.11 38.15 -5.80
CA GLU A 513 10.74 38.12 -5.24
C GLU A 513 10.01 36.85 -5.70
N THR A 514 9.86 35.90 -4.78
CA THR A 514 9.33 34.55 -5.01
C THR A 514 7.80 34.57 -4.94
N LYS A 515 7.17 34.08 -6.00
CA LYS A 515 5.74 33.75 -6.05
C LYS A 515 5.46 32.51 -5.17
N PRO A 516 4.22 32.30 -4.73
CA PRO A 516 3.85 31.17 -3.89
C PRO A 516 4.09 29.80 -4.54
N SER A 517 4.88 28.93 -3.89
CA SER A 517 5.12 27.53 -4.28
C SER A 517 4.66 26.57 -3.17
N TYR A 518 3.90 25.53 -3.52
CA TYR A 518 3.22 24.64 -2.56
C TYR A 518 3.95 23.30 -2.40
N ALA A 519 3.99 22.70 -1.20
CA ALA A 519 4.45 21.31 -1.07
C ALA A 519 3.40 20.35 -1.63
N VAL A 520 2.15 20.52 -1.22
CA VAL A 520 0.98 19.87 -1.81
C VAL A 520 -0.07 20.93 -2.14
N ARG A 521 -0.68 20.86 -3.32
CA ARG A 521 -1.74 21.77 -3.74
C ARG A 521 -2.99 20.96 -4.12
N ASP A 522 -4.06 21.09 -3.33
CA ASP A 522 -5.40 20.66 -3.74
C ASP A 522 -6.13 21.84 -4.38
N ASN A 523 -6.48 21.72 -5.66
CA ASN A 523 -7.22 22.75 -6.38
C ASN A 523 -8.75 22.60 -6.23
N THR A 524 -9.19 21.67 -5.41
CA THR A 524 -10.59 21.30 -5.18
C THR A 524 -10.86 20.95 -3.72
N THR A 525 -12.12 20.82 -3.32
CA THR A 525 -12.52 20.57 -1.92
C THR A 525 -12.52 19.09 -1.52
N TYR A 526 -11.90 18.18 -2.29
CA TYR A 526 -12.15 16.73 -2.19
C TYR A 526 -10.90 15.83 -2.28
N SER A 527 -9.90 16.01 -1.41
CA SER A 527 -8.81 15.03 -1.21
C SER A 527 -8.55 14.70 0.28
N GLN A 528 -8.03 13.50 0.55
CA GLN A 528 -7.56 13.02 1.85
C GLN A 528 -6.05 12.80 1.78
N ILE A 529 -5.27 13.47 2.63
CA ILE A 529 -3.82 13.32 2.67
C ILE A 529 -3.44 12.67 4.02
N ASN A 530 -2.85 11.48 3.99
CA ASN A 530 -2.33 10.77 5.16
C ASN A 530 -0.80 10.78 5.12
N ILE A 531 -0.15 11.09 6.24
CA ILE A 531 1.30 11.02 6.40
C ILE A 531 1.56 10.14 7.62
N SER A 532 2.32 9.07 7.45
CA SER A 532 2.45 7.99 8.45
C SER A 532 3.77 7.97 9.21
N ASP A 533 4.78 8.74 8.77
CA ASP A 533 6.12 8.76 9.39
C ASP A 533 6.57 10.17 9.78
N GLU A 534 7.29 10.29 10.91
CA GLU A 534 7.81 11.53 11.51
C GLU A 534 9.01 12.12 10.73
N THR A 535 9.49 11.42 9.70
CA THR A 535 10.71 11.71 8.94
C THR A 535 10.50 12.59 7.70
N LEU A 536 9.26 12.90 7.31
CA LEU A 536 8.97 13.72 6.13
C LEU A 536 9.53 15.15 6.29
N VAL A 537 10.62 15.45 5.58
CA VAL A 537 11.23 16.79 5.56
C VAL A 537 10.54 17.65 4.50
N VAL A 538 9.81 18.68 4.93
CA VAL A 538 9.29 19.75 4.06
C VAL A 538 10.30 20.90 4.07
N GLY A 539 10.93 21.18 2.93
CA GLY A 539 12.04 22.15 2.83
C GLY A 539 11.67 23.61 3.16
N GLU A 540 12.67 24.38 3.63
CA GLU A 540 12.52 25.80 4.00
C GLU A 540 12.07 26.69 2.83
N VAL A 541 10.97 27.43 3.02
CA VAL A 541 10.40 28.33 2.01
C VAL A 541 10.74 29.79 2.36
N SER A 542 11.33 30.55 1.43
CA SER A 542 11.73 31.95 1.63
C SER A 542 10.58 32.96 1.50
N THR A 543 9.41 32.56 0.98
CA THR A 543 8.15 33.35 0.96
C THR A 543 6.93 32.42 1.13
N PRO A 544 5.74 32.94 1.50
CA PRO A 544 4.80 32.18 2.31
C PRO A 544 3.81 31.39 1.46
N VAL A 545 4.05 30.11 1.18
CA VAL A 545 3.02 29.13 0.73
C VAL A 545 3.56 27.71 0.95
N ALA A 546 2.81 26.66 1.30
CA ALA A 546 1.41 26.48 1.71
C ALA A 546 1.18 24.98 2.00
N LEU A 547 0.47 24.67 3.10
CA LEU A 547 -0.94 24.22 3.16
C LEU A 547 -1.20 22.83 2.56
N ILE A 548 -1.42 21.85 3.43
CA ILE A 548 -2.30 20.71 3.16
C ILE A 548 -3.73 21.23 3.43
N TYR A 549 -4.56 21.35 2.39
CA TYR A 549 -5.96 21.73 2.54
C TYR A 549 -6.78 20.47 2.85
N TRP A 550 -7.53 20.46 3.96
CA TRP A 550 -8.56 19.44 4.22
C TRP A 550 -9.87 20.13 4.60
N GLU A 551 -10.97 19.74 3.96
CA GLU A 551 -12.30 19.92 4.55
C GLU A 551 -12.47 18.93 5.71
N GLY A 552 -12.01 19.31 6.90
CA GLY A 552 -12.43 18.67 8.14
C GLY A 552 -11.43 18.67 9.29
N GLN A 553 -10.11 18.60 9.07
CA GLN A 553 -9.04 18.80 10.07
C GLN A 553 -7.68 19.01 9.37
N ASN A 554 -6.73 19.74 9.94
CA ASN A 554 -5.40 19.90 9.35
C ASN A 554 -4.37 19.20 10.25
N GLN A 555 -3.37 18.49 9.72
CA GLN A 555 -2.24 17.92 10.48
C GLN A 555 -0.92 18.52 9.96
N PHE A 556 0.01 18.92 10.85
CA PHE A 556 1.22 19.70 10.49
C PHE A 556 2.52 19.13 11.07
N TYR A 557 3.62 19.22 10.30
CA TYR A 557 4.88 18.47 10.51
C TYR A 557 6.13 19.33 10.80
N SER A 558 6.09 20.67 10.69
CA SER A 558 7.28 21.52 10.94
C SER A 558 7.01 22.93 11.54
N LEU A 559 8.05 23.54 12.14
CA LEU A 559 8.04 24.76 12.97
C LEU A 559 7.53 26.04 12.28
N PRO A 560 7.80 26.30 10.98
CA PRO A 560 7.26 27.47 10.28
C PRO A 560 5.78 27.35 9.87
N ASP A 561 5.18 26.15 9.95
CA ASP A 561 3.89 25.82 9.29
C ASP A 561 2.66 25.90 10.21
N LEU A 562 2.78 25.51 11.49
CA LEU A 562 1.68 25.62 12.48
C LEU A 562 1.13 27.06 12.57
N ASN A 563 2.08 27.97 12.43
CA ASN A 563 1.95 29.36 12.76
C ASN A 563 1.18 30.13 11.64
N LYS A 564 1.38 29.80 10.37
CA LYS A 564 0.62 30.39 9.25
C LYS A 564 -0.77 29.77 9.07
N ALA A 565 -0.93 28.48 9.39
CA ALA A 565 -2.22 27.81 9.34
C ALA A 565 -3.27 28.43 10.29
N LEU A 566 -2.84 28.85 11.47
CA LEU A 566 -3.69 29.51 12.47
C LEU A 566 -4.00 30.99 12.10
N ALA A 567 -3.13 31.62 11.31
CA ALA A 567 -3.30 33.00 10.82
C ALA A 567 -4.24 33.14 9.59
N VAL A 568 -4.54 32.04 8.87
CA VAL A 568 -5.25 32.01 7.56
C VAL A 568 -6.67 31.42 7.65
N ALA A 569 -7.26 31.18 8.82
CA ALA A 569 -8.65 30.72 8.91
C ALA A 569 -9.62 31.76 8.28
N VAL A 570 -9.90 31.71 6.98
CA VAL A 570 -10.75 32.69 6.29
C VAL A 570 -12.22 32.46 6.69
N PRO A 571 -13.04 33.50 6.92
CA PRO A 571 -14.42 33.39 7.44
C PRO A 571 -15.44 32.66 6.54
N GLU A 572 -15.05 32.10 5.40
CA GLU A 572 -16.00 31.52 4.43
C GLU A 572 -16.23 30.00 4.58
N TYR A 573 -15.46 29.29 5.41
CA TYR A 573 -15.65 27.85 5.65
C TYR A 573 -15.55 27.50 7.14
N ASN A 574 -16.71 27.38 7.79
CA ASN A 574 -16.94 27.04 9.20
C ASN A 574 -16.47 25.62 9.65
N ALA A 575 -15.40 25.04 9.09
CA ALA A 575 -15.05 23.62 9.27
C ALA A 575 -13.56 23.29 9.47
N THR A 576 -12.67 24.25 9.74
CA THR A 576 -11.21 24.02 9.78
C THR A 576 -10.67 23.79 11.21
N GLY A 577 -10.08 22.62 11.46
CA GLY A 577 -9.34 22.28 12.69
C GLY A 577 -7.82 22.15 12.44
N VAL A 578 -6.97 22.21 13.45
CA VAL A 578 -5.50 22.10 13.42
C VAL A 578 -5.09 21.07 14.45
N ARG A 579 -4.25 20.09 14.09
CA ARG A 579 -3.75 19.02 14.98
C ARG A 579 -2.23 19.04 15.10
N MET A 580 -1.71 18.93 16.32
CA MET A 580 -0.29 18.66 16.56
C MET A 580 -0.02 17.16 16.48
N ILE A 581 1.14 16.78 15.95
CA ILE A 581 1.58 15.38 15.83
C ILE A 581 2.75 15.04 16.75
N LYS A 582 3.47 16.06 17.24
CA LYS A 582 4.63 15.93 18.11
C LYS A 582 4.74 17.13 19.05
N ASN A 583 5.60 17.02 20.05
CA ASN A 583 5.96 18.16 20.89
C ASN A 583 6.64 19.26 20.05
N LEU A 584 6.28 20.52 20.29
CA LEU A 584 6.79 21.67 19.55
C LEU A 584 7.32 22.74 20.52
N GLU A 585 8.45 23.33 20.17
CA GLU A 585 9.04 24.49 20.85
C GLU A 585 9.14 25.63 19.83
N LEU A 586 8.27 26.65 19.94
CA LEU A 586 8.09 27.64 18.87
C LEU A 586 8.77 28.98 19.15
N PRO A 587 9.22 29.70 18.12
CA PRO A 587 9.61 31.10 18.25
C PRO A 587 8.37 32.00 18.37
N LEU A 588 8.57 33.20 18.93
CA LEU A 588 7.56 34.25 19.01
C LEU A 588 7.46 35.01 17.67
N ALA A 589 6.83 34.37 16.69
CA ALA A 589 6.81 34.84 15.30
C ALA A 589 5.72 35.88 15.00
N TYR A 590 4.71 36.04 15.86
CA TYR A 590 3.55 36.89 15.60
C TYR A 590 3.38 38.05 16.57
N LYS A 591 2.48 38.95 16.19
CA LYS A 591 2.01 40.04 17.02
C LYS A 591 0.52 39.89 17.28
N ALA A 592 0.17 39.82 18.56
CA ALA A 592 -1.18 39.88 19.08
C ALA A 592 -1.84 41.25 18.83
N ILE A 593 -3.11 41.40 19.23
CA ILE A 593 -3.89 42.63 19.01
C ILE A 593 -3.20 43.92 19.47
N TYR A 594 -2.39 43.85 20.54
CA TYR A 594 -1.64 44.98 21.09
C TYR A 594 -0.15 45.00 20.71
N GLY A 595 0.23 44.27 19.68
CA GLY A 595 1.64 44.16 19.26
C GLY A 595 2.46 43.17 20.10
N THR A 596 1.83 42.49 21.05
CA THR A 596 2.49 41.54 21.96
C THR A 596 2.99 40.30 21.21
N PRO A 597 4.23 39.83 21.45
CA PRO A 597 4.75 38.65 20.78
C PRO A 597 3.95 37.38 21.13
N VAL A 598 3.54 36.60 20.12
CA VAL A 598 2.77 35.37 20.31
C VAL A 598 3.34 34.22 19.49
N ALA A 599 3.33 33.01 20.07
CA ALA A 599 3.72 31.79 19.38
C ALA A 599 2.60 31.32 18.45
N VAL A 600 1.38 31.09 18.96
CA VAL A 600 0.21 30.61 18.18
C VAL A 600 -0.95 31.60 18.23
N GLN A 601 -1.61 31.90 17.09
CA GLN A 601 -2.72 32.86 17.02
C GLN A 601 -3.93 32.34 16.23
N MET A 602 -5.06 32.07 16.89
CA MET A 602 -6.35 31.63 16.30
C MET A 602 -7.26 32.84 15.99
N LYS A 603 -7.00 33.57 14.89
CA LYS A 603 -7.70 34.85 14.58
C LYS A 603 -9.19 34.74 14.27
N ASN A 604 -9.63 33.59 13.76
CA ASN A 604 -10.99 33.41 13.26
C ASN A 604 -11.68 32.20 13.86
N GLY A 605 -11.15 31.67 14.97
CA GLY A 605 -11.73 30.52 15.63
C GLY A 605 -11.24 29.17 15.10
N GLY A 606 -12.13 28.18 15.11
CA GLY A 606 -11.86 26.81 14.64
C GLY A 606 -11.45 25.85 15.75
N VAL A 607 -10.82 24.72 15.41
CA VAL A 607 -10.33 23.74 16.41
C VAL A 607 -8.81 23.71 16.42
N PHE A 608 -8.18 23.77 17.58
CA PHE A 608 -6.76 23.50 17.79
C PHE A 608 -6.60 22.32 18.75
N ASP A 609 -6.15 21.18 18.25
CA ASP A 609 -6.07 19.91 18.96
C ASP A 609 -4.59 19.50 19.12
N GLY A 610 -4.07 19.56 20.34
CA GLY A 610 -2.70 19.16 20.63
C GLY A 610 -2.45 17.66 20.49
N CYS A 611 -3.48 16.82 20.39
CA CYS A 611 -3.38 15.35 20.35
C CYS A 611 -2.50 14.75 21.47
N GLY A 612 -2.46 15.39 22.64
CA GLY A 612 -1.65 15.00 23.80
C GLY A 612 -0.23 15.58 23.81
N ASN A 613 0.16 16.35 22.78
CA ASN A 613 1.50 16.90 22.66
C ASN A 613 1.70 18.18 23.48
N THR A 614 2.98 18.51 23.69
CA THR A 614 3.45 19.68 24.42
C THR A 614 3.81 20.81 23.48
N LEU A 615 3.36 22.02 23.82
CA LEU A 615 3.72 23.27 23.17
C LEU A 615 4.48 24.17 24.15
N SER A 616 5.71 24.52 23.80
CA SER A 616 6.57 25.47 24.51
C SER A 616 7.05 26.60 23.60
N VAL A 617 7.69 27.62 24.18
CA VAL A 617 8.29 28.75 23.46
C VAL A 617 9.81 28.71 23.66
N GLU A 618 10.58 28.80 22.57
CA GLU A 618 12.06 28.70 22.58
C GLU A 618 12.74 29.74 23.48
N LYS A 619 12.24 30.98 23.43
CA LYS A 619 12.78 32.15 24.15
C LYS A 619 11.65 32.96 24.74
N PRO A 620 10.98 32.46 25.80
CA PRO A 620 9.81 33.10 26.33
C PRO A 620 10.18 34.41 27.03
N VAL A 621 9.38 35.44 26.81
CA VAL A 621 9.52 36.74 27.48
C VAL A 621 8.29 37.06 28.31
N TYR A 622 8.41 37.95 29.30
CA TYR A 622 7.34 38.28 30.24
C TYR A 622 6.01 38.63 29.57
N GLU A 623 6.05 39.41 28.49
CA GLU A 623 4.84 39.85 27.80
C GLU A 623 4.31 38.81 26.80
N SER A 624 5.05 37.76 26.47
CA SER A 624 4.69 36.86 25.36
C SER A 624 3.50 35.94 25.66
N TYR A 625 2.78 35.55 24.59
CA TYR A 625 1.66 34.61 24.65
C TYR A 625 2.04 33.29 23.99
N VAL A 626 1.66 32.16 24.58
CA VAL A 626 1.81 30.85 23.94
C VAL A 626 0.71 30.68 22.89
N VAL A 627 -0.55 30.86 23.29
CA VAL A 627 -1.71 30.80 22.39
C VAL A 627 -2.55 32.05 22.57
N GLU A 628 -2.83 32.78 21.50
CA GLU A 628 -3.90 33.79 21.44
C GLU A 628 -5.07 33.23 20.63
N THR A 629 -6.29 33.37 21.13
CA THR A 629 -7.50 32.96 20.44
C THR A 629 -8.56 34.05 20.44
N TYR A 630 -9.30 34.11 19.33
CA TYR A 630 -10.47 34.96 19.15
C TYR A 630 -11.75 34.10 19.11
N GLY A 631 -11.69 32.81 19.47
CA GLY A 631 -12.84 31.90 19.39
C GLY A 631 -12.46 30.42 19.22
N GLY A 632 -13.44 29.53 19.32
CA GLY A 632 -13.29 28.15 18.88
C GLY A 632 -12.83 27.21 19.99
N THR A 633 -12.29 26.05 19.61
CA THR A 633 -11.91 24.98 20.52
C THR A 633 -10.39 24.83 20.60
N ILE A 634 -9.82 24.78 21.80
CA ILE A 634 -8.46 24.31 22.07
C ILE A 634 -8.60 23.01 22.86
N LYS A 635 -7.97 21.91 22.44
CA LYS A 635 -8.11 20.63 23.15
C LYS A 635 -6.87 19.75 23.12
N ASN A 636 -6.79 18.79 24.05
CA ASN A 636 -5.73 17.78 24.13
C ASN A 636 -4.30 18.38 24.07
N LEU A 637 -4.04 19.47 24.76
CA LEU A 637 -2.80 20.24 24.61
C LEU A 637 -2.09 20.42 25.95
N ASN A 638 -0.77 20.24 25.99
CA ASN A 638 0.05 20.59 27.15
C ASN A 638 0.83 21.87 26.87
N ILE A 639 0.71 22.90 27.72
CA ILE A 639 1.47 24.15 27.66
C ILE A 639 2.36 24.23 28.88
N THR A 640 3.68 24.17 28.66
CA THR A 640 4.68 24.08 29.74
C THR A 640 5.73 25.19 29.73
N THR A 641 5.49 26.26 28.97
CA THR A 641 6.43 27.39 28.85
C THR A 641 6.69 28.05 30.21
N PRO A 642 7.96 28.23 30.63
CA PRO A 642 8.29 28.70 31.99
C PRO A 642 8.07 30.20 32.23
N ALA A 643 7.68 30.95 31.20
CA ALA A 643 7.48 32.39 31.28
C ALA A 643 6.42 32.88 30.28
N GLY A 644 5.92 34.10 30.50
CA GLY A 644 4.88 34.70 29.67
C GLY A 644 3.48 34.26 30.09
N ARG A 645 2.56 34.19 29.13
CA ARG A 645 1.15 33.84 29.31
C ARG A 645 0.79 32.63 28.47
N GLY A 646 -0.01 31.72 29.02
CA GLY A 646 -0.47 30.49 28.37
C GLY A 646 -1.48 30.79 27.26
N ILE A 647 -2.77 30.74 27.60
CA ILE A 647 -3.87 30.98 26.64
C ILE A 647 -4.46 32.36 26.86
N ILE A 648 -4.48 33.17 25.82
CA ILE A 648 -5.05 34.52 25.80
C ILE A 648 -6.27 34.56 24.91
N ILE A 649 -7.38 35.09 25.42
CA ILE A 649 -8.62 35.30 24.70
C ILE A 649 -8.72 36.79 24.36
N SER A 650 -8.58 37.10 23.08
CA SER A 650 -8.62 38.47 22.56
C SER A 650 -9.89 38.67 21.76
N SER A 651 -10.74 39.61 22.18
CA SER A 651 -11.91 40.10 21.42
C SER A 651 -12.75 39.00 20.75
N PRO A 652 -13.26 38.01 21.51
CA PRO A 652 -13.76 36.78 20.92
C PRO A 652 -14.95 36.99 19.96
N LYS A 653 -14.91 36.31 18.81
CA LYS A 653 -15.90 36.33 17.73
C LYS A 653 -16.94 35.22 17.89
N GLU A 654 -16.55 34.11 18.50
CA GLU A 654 -17.40 32.95 18.83
C GLU A 654 -17.13 32.45 20.25
N ASN A 655 -17.94 31.48 20.73
CA ASN A 655 -17.72 30.83 22.03
C ASN A 655 -16.38 30.10 22.04
N ILE A 656 -15.79 30.02 23.23
CA ILE A 656 -14.47 29.42 23.45
C ILE A 656 -14.64 28.12 24.23
N TYR A 657 -14.01 27.06 23.75
CA TYR A 657 -13.98 25.76 24.40
C TYR A 657 -12.52 25.37 24.64
N ILE A 658 -12.17 25.04 25.87
CA ILE A 658 -10.84 24.57 26.27
C ILE A 658 -11.05 23.20 26.92
N ASP A 659 -10.67 22.11 26.25
CA ASP A 659 -10.99 20.75 26.71
C ASP A 659 -9.75 19.84 26.79
N ASN A 660 -9.55 19.17 27.91
CA ASN A 660 -8.38 18.29 28.10
C ASN A 660 -7.04 19.02 27.85
N VAL A 661 -6.88 20.22 28.44
CA VAL A 661 -5.68 21.04 28.30
C VAL A 661 -4.94 21.15 29.64
N LEU A 662 -3.63 20.99 29.63
CA LEU A 662 -2.74 21.32 30.74
C LEU A 662 -2.08 22.67 30.46
N VAL A 663 -2.15 23.61 31.41
CA VAL A 663 -1.34 24.82 31.41
C VAL A 663 -0.58 24.89 32.73
N ASP A 664 0.74 24.72 32.69
CA ASP A 664 1.61 24.76 33.88
C ASP A 664 2.98 25.36 33.55
N GLY A 665 3.25 26.56 34.08
CA GLY A 665 4.52 27.26 33.92
C GLY A 665 4.39 28.74 33.55
N PRO A 666 3.50 29.15 32.63
CA PRO A 666 3.28 30.56 32.36
C PRO A 666 2.74 31.27 33.61
N GLY A 667 3.15 32.52 33.85
CA GLY A 667 2.65 33.29 34.98
C GLY A 667 1.14 33.47 34.95
N TYR A 668 0.63 33.76 33.75
CA TYR A 668 -0.80 33.79 33.47
C TYR A 668 -1.20 32.50 32.77
N ALA A 669 -2.08 31.70 33.36
CA ALA A 669 -2.51 30.44 32.78
C ALA A 669 -3.52 30.67 31.62
N ILE A 670 -4.68 31.25 31.95
CA ILE A 670 -5.71 31.63 30.97
C ILE A 670 -6.13 33.07 31.26
N ASN A 671 -6.08 33.97 30.27
CA ASN A 671 -6.38 35.38 30.46
C ASN A 671 -7.18 35.96 29.29
N THR A 672 -7.93 37.02 29.56
CA THR A 672 -8.71 37.76 28.56
C THR A 672 -8.18 39.19 28.42
N THR A 673 -8.24 39.77 27.23
CA THR A 673 -7.73 41.13 26.98
C THR A 673 -8.81 42.17 26.61
N GLU A 674 -9.97 41.77 26.09
CA GLU A 674 -11.04 42.70 25.64
C GLU A 674 -12.48 42.17 25.87
N HIS A 675 -13.45 43.09 25.83
CA HIS A 675 -14.88 42.83 26.10
C HIS A 675 -15.69 42.53 24.84
N ASN A 676 -15.94 41.25 24.58
CA ASN A 676 -16.86 40.81 23.55
C ASN A 676 -17.67 39.63 24.10
N GLY A 677 -18.98 39.82 24.28
CA GLY A 677 -19.86 38.96 25.08
C GLY A 677 -20.06 37.54 24.55
N LYS A 678 -19.02 36.69 24.64
CA LYS A 678 -19.02 35.26 24.31
C LYS A 678 -18.82 34.41 25.55
N GLU A 679 -19.21 33.14 25.48
CA GLU A 679 -19.08 32.21 26.60
C GLU A 679 -17.73 31.50 26.56
N LEU A 680 -17.16 31.24 27.74
CA LEU A 680 -15.93 30.47 27.91
C LEU A 680 -16.23 29.17 28.67
N HIS A 681 -15.97 28.04 28.02
CA HIS A 681 -16.12 26.71 28.59
C HIS A 681 -14.77 26.04 28.71
N ILE A 682 -14.42 25.62 29.91
CA ILE A 682 -13.17 24.94 30.22
C ILE A 682 -13.54 23.59 30.84
N SER A 683 -13.13 22.49 30.22
CA SER A 683 -13.48 21.14 30.67
C SER A 683 -12.29 20.21 30.72
N ASN A 684 -12.31 19.25 31.65
CA ASN A 684 -11.31 18.19 31.78
C ASN A 684 -9.86 18.69 31.82
N SER A 685 -9.63 19.95 32.24
CA SER A 685 -8.37 20.66 32.05
C SER A 685 -7.65 20.89 33.36
N THR A 686 -6.32 20.94 33.32
CA THR A 686 -5.49 21.32 34.46
C THR A 686 -4.96 22.73 34.25
N VAL A 687 -5.36 23.68 35.09
CA VAL A 687 -5.00 25.10 34.97
C VAL A 687 -4.22 25.51 36.20
N LYS A 688 -2.94 25.81 36.02
CA LYS A 688 -2.03 26.21 37.09
C LYS A 688 -1.45 27.59 36.86
N GLY A 689 -1.62 28.49 37.82
CA GLY A 689 -1.20 29.89 37.70
C GLY A 689 -2.33 30.89 37.79
N TRP A 690 -2.04 32.14 37.42
CA TRP A 690 -3.02 33.21 37.46
C TRP A 690 -3.99 33.12 36.28
N THR A 691 -5.27 32.89 36.56
CA THR A 691 -6.37 32.98 35.60
C THR A 691 -7.20 34.25 35.83
N SER A 692 -7.34 35.11 34.82
CA SER A 692 -8.09 36.38 34.93
C SER A 692 -9.06 36.53 33.76
N LEU A 693 -10.35 36.59 34.05
CA LEU A 693 -11.42 36.39 33.06
C LEU A 693 -12.41 37.56 33.07
N ALA A 694 -12.09 38.56 32.26
CA ALA A 694 -12.91 39.72 31.95
C ALA A 694 -13.45 39.64 30.51
N GLY A 695 -14.50 40.40 30.22
CA GLY A 695 -14.91 40.63 28.82
C GLY A 695 -15.57 39.46 28.09
N VAL A 696 -15.81 38.34 28.75
CA VAL A 696 -16.69 37.25 28.34
C VAL A 696 -18.06 37.37 29.04
N THR A 697 -19.13 36.74 28.54
CA THR A 697 -20.48 36.82 29.14
C THR A 697 -20.63 35.92 30.36
N SER A 698 -20.07 34.72 30.29
CA SER A 698 -20.09 33.73 31.35
C SER A 698 -18.88 32.81 31.22
N VAL A 699 -18.52 32.17 32.34
CA VAL A 699 -17.41 31.21 32.40
C VAL A 699 -17.92 29.93 33.02
N SER A 700 -17.45 28.78 32.53
CA SER A 700 -17.64 27.49 33.17
C SER A 700 -16.35 26.69 33.22
N PHE A 701 -16.05 26.11 34.37
CA PHE A 701 -15.05 25.07 34.55
C PHE A 701 -15.79 23.78 34.91
N THR A 702 -15.53 22.69 34.19
CA THR A 702 -16.15 21.38 34.43
C THR A 702 -15.09 20.30 34.52
N LYS A 703 -15.00 19.59 35.65
CA LYS A 703 -13.99 18.54 35.86
C LYS A 703 -12.55 19.05 35.69
N CYS A 704 -12.29 20.28 36.09
CA CYS A 704 -10.96 20.88 35.99
C CYS A 704 -10.15 20.71 37.28
N THR A 705 -8.83 20.63 37.15
CA THR A 705 -7.90 20.74 38.29
C THR A 705 -7.30 22.14 38.32
N LEU A 706 -7.48 22.87 39.41
CA LEU A 706 -7.01 24.23 39.61
C LEU A 706 -5.90 24.22 40.65
N GLY A 707 -4.70 24.67 40.26
CA GLY A 707 -3.53 24.52 41.11
C GLY A 707 -2.52 25.66 41.04
N ALA A 708 -1.45 25.52 41.82
CA ALA A 708 -0.35 26.44 41.81
C ALA A 708 0.57 26.18 40.61
N ASN A 709 0.98 27.26 39.94
CA ASN A 709 2.04 27.25 38.94
C ASN A 709 3.28 26.57 39.54
N THR A 710 3.74 25.49 38.90
CA THR A 710 4.85 24.67 39.38
C THR A 710 6.17 25.44 39.34
N TYR A 711 6.31 26.37 38.39
CA TYR A 711 7.48 27.23 38.23
C TYR A 711 7.54 28.38 39.24
N LYS A 712 6.47 28.60 40.03
CA LYS A 712 6.37 29.70 41.01
C LYS A 712 6.71 31.04 40.37
N TYR A 713 6.14 31.27 39.19
CA TYR A 713 6.48 32.38 38.31
C TYR A 713 6.40 33.71 39.07
N TRP A 714 5.27 34.01 39.69
CA TRP A 714 5.04 35.31 40.33
C TRP A 714 5.88 35.53 41.58
N GLN A 715 6.08 34.48 42.37
CA GLN A 715 6.99 34.53 43.53
C GLN A 715 8.43 34.87 43.11
N LYS A 716 8.89 34.36 41.96
CA LYS A 716 10.22 34.71 41.42
C LYS A 716 10.33 36.18 41.01
N PHE A 717 9.21 36.84 40.73
CA PHE A 717 9.13 38.28 40.45
C PHE A 717 8.75 39.12 41.69
N GLY A 718 8.76 38.54 42.89
CA GLY A 718 8.54 39.25 44.15
C GLY A 718 7.08 39.51 44.52
N TYR A 719 6.15 38.85 43.83
CA TYR A 719 4.71 38.88 44.17
C TYR A 719 4.37 37.82 45.22
N ASP A 720 3.19 37.96 45.84
CA ASP A 720 2.65 36.99 46.79
C ASP A 720 2.48 35.59 46.14
N GLN A 721 2.59 34.53 46.95
CA GLN A 721 2.36 33.15 46.52
C GLN A 721 0.98 32.94 45.90
N ASP A 722 0.01 33.76 46.29
CA ASP A 722 -1.37 33.65 45.84
C ASP A 722 -1.51 33.89 44.33
N TYR A 723 -0.63 34.72 43.73
CA TYR A 723 -0.62 34.95 42.29
C TYR A 723 -0.28 33.70 41.47
N ASP A 724 0.44 32.73 42.05
CA ASP A 724 0.72 31.48 41.36
C ASP A 724 -0.48 30.51 41.39
N ARG A 725 -1.57 30.79 42.12
CA ARG A 725 -2.74 29.91 42.30
C ARG A 725 -4.05 30.71 42.36
N LEU A 726 -4.22 31.62 41.41
CA LEU A 726 -5.25 32.65 41.45
C LEU A 726 -6.29 32.45 40.35
N LEU A 727 -7.58 32.53 40.72
CA LEU A 727 -8.68 32.75 39.78
C LEU A 727 -9.33 34.11 40.10
N ARG A 728 -9.40 34.99 39.10
CA ARG A 728 -10.08 36.28 39.17
C ARG A 728 -11.16 36.38 38.08
N PRO A 729 -12.42 36.02 38.38
CA PRO A 729 -13.53 36.18 37.45
C PRO A 729 -14.16 37.57 37.59
N TYR A 730 -14.52 38.18 36.46
CA TYR A 730 -15.26 39.45 36.43
C TYR A 730 -16.75 39.22 36.15
N VAL A 731 -17.11 38.02 35.68
CA VAL A 731 -18.47 37.63 35.29
C VAL A 731 -18.90 36.34 35.99
N SER A 732 -20.18 35.99 35.86
CA SER A 732 -20.73 34.79 36.47
C SER A 732 -19.94 33.55 36.04
N THR A 733 -19.51 32.77 37.02
CA THR A 733 -18.61 31.63 36.81
C THR A 733 -19.17 30.38 37.47
N LEU A 734 -19.36 29.30 36.69
CA LEU A 734 -19.69 27.98 37.21
C LEU A 734 -18.40 27.16 37.39
N LEU A 735 -18.24 26.56 38.55
CA LEU A 735 -17.21 25.58 38.87
C LEU A 735 -17.94 24.27 39.18
N ASP A 736 -18.00 23.34 38.23
CA ASP A 736 -18.69 22.05 38.37
C ASP A 736 -17.67 20.91 38.44
N CYS A 737 -17.71 20.11 39.49
CA CYS A 737 -16.83 18.96 39.70
C CYS A 737 -15.32 19.29 39.62
N CYS A 738 -14.91 20.51 40.00
CA CYS A 738 -13.50 20.92 39.94
C CYS A 738 -12.74 20.51 41.20
N ASN A 739 -11.45 20.17 41.04
CA ASN A 739 -10.53 19.87 42.13
C ASN A 739 -9.54 21.04 42.34
N PHE A 740 -9.48 21.56 43.56
CA PHE A 740 -8.59 22.66 43.93
C PHE A 740 -7.39 22.14 44.72
N GLU A 741 -6.19 22.66 44.42
CA GLU A 741 -5.05 22.52 45.33
C GLU A 741 -5.27 23.37 46.59
N GLN A 742 -4.76 22.89 47.73
CA GLN A 742 -4.94 23.58 49.00
C GLN A 742 -4.29 24.97 49.00
N GLY A 743 -5.04 25.95 49.48
CA GLY A 743 -4.66 27.36 49.56
C GLY A 743 -4.95 28.15 48.29
N TYR A 744 -5.73 27.62 47.34
CA TYR A 744 -6.10 28.34 46.11
C TYR A 744 -6.76 29.70 46.43
N TYR A 745 -6.43 30.73 45.64
CA TYR A 745 -6.87 32.09 45.86
C TYR A 745 -7.96 32.46 44.85
N LEU A 746 -9.15 32.83 45.32
CA LEU A 746 -10.27 33.29 44.52
C LEU A 746 -10.47 34.79 44.78
N ASP A 747 -10.05 35.61 43.82
CA ASP A 747 -10.19 37.05 43.92
C ASP A 747 -11.46 37.52 43.21
N LEU A 748 -12.47 37.88 44.00
CA LEU A 748 -13.74 38.40 43.52
C LEU A 748 -13.82 39.92 43.63
N SER A 749 -12.72 40.63 43.97
CA SER A 749 -12.72 42.09 44.15
C SER A 749 -13.26 42.85 42.94
N ALA A 750 -13.14 42.27 41.75
CA ALA A 750 -13.59 42.82 40.47
C ALA A 750 -14.85 42.14 39.88
N LEU A 751 -15.53 41.28 40.64
CA LEU A 751 -16.74 40.58 40.18
C LEU A 751 -17.89 41.56 39.94
N GLY A 752 -18.55 41.46 38.78
CA GLY A 752 -19.70 42.30 38.42
C GLY A 752 -20.82 42.26 39.47
N ALA A 753 -21.53 43.38 39.63
CA ALA A 753 -22.54 43.56 40.69
C ALA A 753 -23.63 42.47 40.67
N ASP A 754 -24.08 42.06 39.49
CA ASP A 754 -25.11 41.03 39.28
C ASP A 754 -24.52 39.63 39.00
N CYS A 755 -23.21 39.46 39.20
CA CYS A 755 -22.52 38.21 38.95
C CYS A 755 -22.26 37.44 40.24
N ASN A 756 -22.22 36.10 40.13
CA ASN A 756 -21.86 35.19 41.21
C ASN A 756 -20.92 34.08 40.72
N VAL A 757 -20.23 33.43 41.66
CA VAL A 757 -19.45 32.22 41.42
C VAL A 757 -20.17 31.04 42.05
N THR A 758 -20.49 30.03 41.26
CA THR A 758 -21.19 28.83 41.74
C THR A 758 -20.20 27.68 41.86
N PHE A 759 -19.99 27.17 43.07
CA PHE A 759 -19.28 25.93 43.34
C PHE A 759 -20.29 24.78 43.38
N LYS A 760 -20.20 23.87 42.43
CA LYS A 760 -21.06 22.69 42.34
C LYS A 760 -20.20 21.43 42.39
N ASN A 761 -20.39 20.59 43.40
CA ASN A 761 -19.62 19.36 43.59
C ASN A 761 -18.07 19.53 43.52
N CYS A 762 -17.56 20.70 43.87
CA CYS A 762 -16.11 20.96 43.85
C CYS A 762 -15.42 20.37 45.08
N VAL A 763 -14.18 19.94 44.92
CA VAL A 763 -13.38 19.30 45.98
C VAL A 763 -12.03 19.97 46.17
N CYS A 764 -11.45 19.82 47.35
CA CYS A 764 -10.02 20.01 47.60
C CYS A 764 -9.45 18.65 48.05
N GLY A 765 -8.70 18.00 47.16
CA GLY A 765 -8.34 16.59 47.35
C GLY A 765 -9.58 15.71 47.33
N GLU A 766 -9.87 15.02 48.43
CA GLU A 766 -11.05 14.14 48.56
C GLU A 766 -12.25 14.82 49.25
N THR A 767 -12.11 16.07 49.71
CA THR A 767 -13.14 16.75 50.51
C THR A 767 -13.96 17.73 49.68
N VAL A 768 -15.29 17.63 49.74
CA VAL A 768 -16.21 18.58 49.08
C VAL A 768 -16.14 19.96 49.75
N ILE A 769 -16.03 21.01 48.93
CA ILE A 769 -16.01 22.40 49.35
C ILE A 769 -17.46 22.88 49.55
N THR A 770 -17.74 23.46 50.71
CA THR A 770 -19.05 23.93 51.15
C THR A 770 -18.93 25.31 51.81
N ALA A 771 -20.06 25.99 52.04
CA ALA A 771 -20.09 27.27 52.75
C ALA A 771 -19.49 27.21 54.17
N ASP A 772 -19.50 26.03 54.82
CA ASP A 772 -19.02 25.87 56.19
C ASP A 772 -17.50 25.59 56.27
N ASN A 773 -16.90 25.05 55.21
CA ASN A 773 -15.52 24.58 55.25
C ASN A 773 -14.58 25.26 54.24
N TYR A 774 -15.09 26.09 53.31
CA TYR A 774 -14.29 26.65 52.22
C TYR A 774 -13.01 27.35 52.69
N ALA A 775 -13.08 28.09 53.80
CA ALA A 775 -11.96 28.88 54.33
C ALA A 775 -10.74 28.06 54.77
N ALA A 776 -10.89 26.74 54.94
CA ALA A 776 -9.76 25.84 55.23
C ALA A 776 -8.96 25.45 53.96
N TYR A 777 -9.56 25.64 52.78
CA TYR A 777 -9.06 25.13 51.50
C TYR A 777 -8.77 26.24 50.50
N ILE A 778 -9.63 27.26 50.46
CA ILE A 778 -9.54 28.37 49.53
C ILE A 778 -9.68 29.70 50.27
N THR A 779 -8.95 30.70 49.81
CA THR A 779 -9.07 32.08 50.29
C THR A 779 -9.93 32.86 49.29
N ILE A 780 -10.91 33.62 49.78
CA ILE A 780 -11.81 34.41 48.93
C ILE A 780 -11.67 35.89 49.29
N GLU A 781 -11.31 36.72 48.31
CA GLU A 781 -11.37 38.18 48.42
C GLU A 781 -12.69 38.69 47.83
N LEU A 782 -13.45 39.47 48.60
CA LEU A 782 -14.79 39.94 48.21
C LEU A 782 -14.75 41.36 47.62
N PRO A 783 -15.69 41.72 46.72
CA PRO A 783 -15.91 43.10 46.34
C PRO A 783 -16.24 43.97 47.56
N SER A 784 -15.78 45.22 47.53
CA SER A 784 -16.09 46.19 48.58
C SER A 784 -17.61 46.32 48.78
N GLY A 785 -18.09 46.05 49.99
CA GLY A 785 -19.50 46.20 50.37
C GLY A 785 -20.42 45.03 49.98
N ARG A 786 -19.88 43.91 49.46
CA ARG A 786 -20.65 42.66 49.21
C ARG A 786 -20.27 41.58 50.20
N THR A 787 -21.24 40.75 50.56
CA THR A 787 -21.06 39.58 51.44
C THR A 787 -20.75 38.33 50.63
N LEU A 788 -20.31 37.25 51.30
CA LEU A 788 -20.06 35.97 50.64
C LEU A 788 -21.31 35.44 49.91
N ALA A 789 -22.48 35.51 50.56
CA ALA A 789 -23.74 35.03 49.98
C ALA A 789 -24.19 35.84 48.75
N ASP A 790 -23.75 37.09 48.64
CA ASP A 790 -24.01 37.90 47.44
C ASP A 790 -23.16 37.45 46.26
N CYS A 791 -21.99 36.86 46.51
CA CYS A 791 -20.97 36.59 45.49
C CYS A 791 -20.78 35.11 45.17
N VAL A 792 -21.08 34.21 46.11
CA VAL A 792 -20.75 32.78 46.00
C VAL A 792 -21.96 31.92 46.35
N VAL A 793 -22.25 30.95 45.49
CA VAL A 793 -23.26 29.92 45.68
C VAL A 793 -22.56 28.58 45.82
N PHE A 794 -22.90 27.78 46.83
CA PHE A 794 -22.42 26.41 46.99
C PHE A 794 -23.58 25.45 46.76
N GLU A 795 -23.44 24.54 45.79
CA GLU A 795 -24.44 23.57 45.31
C GLU A 795 -23.99 22.11 45.46
#